data_AF-A0A250LHZ6-F1
#
_entry.id   AF-A0A250LHZ6-F1
#
_cell.length_a   1.000
_cell.length_b   1.000
_cell.length_c   1.000
_cell.angle_alpha   90.00
_cell.angle_beta   90.00
_cell.angle_gamma   90.00
#
_symmetry.space_group_name_H-M   'P 1'
#
loop_
_entity.id
_entity.type
_entity.pdbx_description
1 polymer ?
#
loop_
_entity_poly.entity_id
_entity_poly.type
_entity_poly.pdbx_seq_one_letter_code
_entity_poly.pdbx_strand_id
1 'polypeptide(L)'
;MSSTNSSITSLSTATSTSIGSLSTGLSSTTSSIASLSTSTSTTVGSLSTGLSSTNSNLTSLSTATSTGISSLSTGLSSIATNNTNLGNSTAGAIGGGATYDPTTGTISAPSYVTYNSDGSTTINNNVGSAIDNINAHGIKYFHANSTAPDSQAIGLDSVAIGPNAISKVDGSIALGAGSVSDRATTPASGILRNGTASIPFNTTDQTLLGAVSVGDATGKTYRQITNVADGTGQQDAVTVRQLAGALQSFAVTGQKYFHANSTAADSLAVGAESVAVGPTSVVNGDNGVGIGNGAIVDQTAPGGVAIGQAASSAQADAIALGSGATALGAQSVAQGANAKAVSVGSVALGSGALGNATDALALGAGASATFANSVALGAGSLTTVGALTNYVAYGLSSPQSSAGEVNIGNRQITGLAAGKNGTDAVNVSQLDSVANQLTTLIDQRTTNLGGQYTTNPSGTNVPPGSTGANSSAGGSGAVASGSNSTAVGNNSLASGNGSTAFGVGSTASGNNSTAIGTGSNDGGRSNVVAVGSADSARQVVNVAAGTQGTDAVNVNQLNAVSNQFTQSLNTVNNQLTQMQQQIQQTDSMAREGIAATAAMASIPHMDRDSNFAMGVGTATFQGQKAMAVGVQARVTENLKATLNGGFAGSQRVVGAGMLYQWK
;
A
#
# COMPACT_ATOMS: atom_id res chain seq x y z
N MET A 1 -201.43 44.26 -127.30
CA MET A 1 -200.75 45.13 -126.32
C MET A 1 -200.69 44.57 -124.89
N SER A 2 -201.63 43.74 -124.41
CA SER A 2 -201.59 43.25 -123.00
C SER A 2 -200.44 42.27 -122.69
N SER A 3 -200.08 41.39 -123.64
CA SER A 3 -199.01 40.40 -123.45
C SER A 3 -197.63 41.02 -123.24
N THR A 4 -197.34 42.15 -123.88
CA THR A 4 -196.04 42.84 -123.77
C THR A 4 -195.81 43.46 -122.40
N ASN A 5 -196.84 44.03 -121.77
CA ASN A 5 -196.70 44.72 -120.46
C ASN A 5 -196.44 43.72 -119.31
N SER A 6 -197.08 42.56 -119.35
CA SER A 6 -196.85 41.48 -118.38
C SER A 6 -195.42 40.93 -118.45
N SER A 7 -194.88 40.79 -119.67
CA SER A 7 -193.48 40.35 -119.87
C SER A 7 -192.45 41.37 -119.37
N ILE A 8 -192.72 42.68 -119.50
CA ILE A 8 -191.83 43.72 -118.98
C ILE A 8 -191.86 43.75 -117.45
N THR A 9 -193.03 43.60 -116.84
CA THR A 9 -193.18 43.61 -115.38
C THR A 9 -192.54 42.36 -114.74
N SER A 10 -192.70 41.19 -115.36
CA SER A 10 -192.03 39.97 -114.89
C SER A 10 -190.51 40.07 -115.04
N LEU A 11 -190.04 40.63 -116.16
CA LEU A 11 -188.62 40.88 -116.38
C LEU A 11 -188.06 41.89 -115.36
N SER A 12 -188.76 42.99 -115.07
CA SER A 12 -188.28 43.98 -114.09
C SER A 12 -188.23 43.39 -112.68
N THR A 13 -189.23 42.60 -112.30
CA THR A 13 -189.29 41.94 -110.98
C THR A 13 -188.20 40.88 -110.84
N ALA A 14 -187.97 40.09 -111.89
CA ALA A 14 -186.87 39.12 -111.93
C ALA A 14 -185.50 39.82 -111.90
N THR A 15 -185.37 40.95 -112.58
CA THR A 15 -184.12 41.73 -112.58
C THR A 15 -183.87 42.38 -111.22
N SER A 16 -184.89 42.94 -110.56
CA SER A 16 -184.74 43.56 -109.24
C SER A 16 -184.47 42.53 -108.14
N THR A 17 -185.10 41.35 -108.20
CA THR A 17 -184.79 40.25 -107.28
C THR A 17 -183.40 39.67 -107.52
N SER A 18 -182.96 39.58 -108.79
CA SER A 18 -181.60 39.16 -109.13
C SER A 18 -180.56 40.16 -108.63
N ILE A 19 -180.77 41.47 -108.85
CA ILE A 19 -179.90 42.54 -108.33
C ILE A 19 -179.93 42.58 -106.81
N GLY A 20 -181.10 42.40 -106.19
CA GLY A 20 -181.25 42.32 -104.74
C GLY A 20 -180.44 41.14 -104.16
N SER A 21 -180.58 39.96 -104.75
CA SER A 21 -179.83 38.74 -104.35
C SER A 21 -178.33 38.90 -104.60
N LEU A 22 -177.94 39.58 -105.67
CA LEU A 22 -176.54 39.89 -105.95
C LEU A 22 -175.98 40.90 -104.94
N SER A 23 -176.76 41.88 -104.51
CA SER A 23 -176.35 42.87 -103.50
C SER A 23 -176.19 42.25 -102.11
N THR A 24 -177.12 41.37 -101.71
CA THR A 24 -177.02 40.64 -100.43
C THR A 24 -175.86 39.65 -100.48
N GLY A 25 -175.68 38.95 -101.60
CA GLY A 25 -174.51 38.11 -101.86
C GLY A 25 -173.20 38.90 -101.79
N LEU A 26 -173.12 40.06 -102.43
CA LEU A 26 -171.94 40.92 -102.42
C LEU A 26 -171.66 41.50 -101.02
N SER A 27 -172.69 41.90 -100.27
CA SER A 27 -172.51 42.38 -98.88
C SER A 27 -172.03 41.27 -97.93
N SER A 28 -172.51 40.03 -98.14
CA SER A 28 -172.10 38.86 -97.37
C SER A 28 -170.66 38.48 -97.70
N THR A 29 -170.30 38.51 -98.98
CA THR A 29 -168.92 38.35 -99.45
C THR A 29 -168.01 39.43 -98.88
N THR A 30 -168.42 40.71 -98.91
CA THR A 30 -167.65 41.83 -98.35
C THR A 30 -167.45 41.68 -96.84
N SER A 31 -168.50 41.30 -96.10
CA SER A 31 -168.41 41.06 -94.66
C SER A 31 -167.53 39.87 -94.32
N SER A 32 -167.60 38.80 -95.12
CA SER A 32 -166.73 37.62 -95.00
C SER A 32 -165.27 37.96 -95.31
N ILE A 33 -165.02 38.83 -96.30
CA ILE A 33 -163.67 39.32 -96.63
C ILE A 33 -163.15 40.22 -95.50
N ALA A 34 -163.97 41.10 -94.93
CA ALA A 34 -163.58 41.97 -93.83
C ALA A 34 -163.27 41.18 -92.54
N SER A 35 -164.11 40.18 -92.21
CA SER A 35 -163.88 39.29 -91.06
C SER A 35 -162.67 38.38 -91.29
N LEU A 36 -162.47 37.87 -92.50
CA LEU A 36 -161.28 37.12 -92.89
C LEU A 36 -160.03 37.99 -92.82
N SER A 37 -160.08 39.24 -93.29
CA SER A 37 -158.96 40.20 -93.23
C SER A 37 -158.60 40.53 -91.79
N THR A 38 -159.60 40.81 -90.94
CA THR A 38 -159.38 41.07 -89.52
C THR A 38 -158.79 39.85 -88.81
N SER A 39 -159.38 38.66 -89.02
CA SER A 39 -158.89 37.41 -88.44
C SER A 39 -157.47 37.06 -88.91
N THR A 40 -157.17 37.32 -90.19
CA THR A 40 -155.84 37.12 -90.76
C THR A 40 -154.85 38.12 -90.15
N SER A 41 -155.22 39.39 -90.01
CA SER A 41 -154.36 40.43 -89.40
C SER A 41 -154.09 40.15 -87.92
N THR A 42 -155.10 39.76 -87.14
CA THR A 42 -154.92 39.40 -85.72
C THR A 42 -154.11 38.12 -85.55
N THR A 43 -154.30 37.13 -86.43
CA THR A 43 -153.49 35.90 -86.45
C THR A 43 -152.04 36.22 -86.80
N VAL A 44 -151.80 36.99 -87.87
CA VAL A 44 -150.45 37.43 -88.28
C VAL A 44 -149.81 38.29 -87.19
N GLY A 45 -150.55 39.17 -86.52
CA GLY A 45 -150.07 39.97 -85.40
C GLY A 45 -149.74 39.15 -84.15
N SER A 46 -150.55 38.14 -83.82
CA SER A 46 -150.26 37.20 -82.73
C SER A 46 -149.07 36.31 -83.06
N LEU A 47 -148.95 35.90 -84.34
CA LEU A 47 -147.82 35.13 -84.82
C LEU A 47 -146.53 35.96 -84.84
N SER A 48 -146.59 37.25 -85.19
CA SER A 48 -145.43 38.14 -85.19
C SER A 48 -144.95 38.46 -83.77
N THR A 49 -145.86 38.69 -82.83
CA THR A 49 -145.54 38.87 -81.40
C THR A 49 -145.04 37.58 -80.76
N GLY A 50 -145.64 36.44 -81.08
CA GLY A 50 -145.17 35.11 -80.66
C GLY A 50 -143.78 34.76 -81.23
N LEU A 51 -143.54 35.07 -82.50
CA LEU A 51 -142.24 34.90 -83.15
C LEU A 51 -141.20 35.87 -82.57
N SER A 52 -141.57 37.12 -82.29
CA SER A 52 -140.67 38.10 -81.65
C SER A 52 -140.29 37.70 -80.22
N SER A 53 -141.25 37.16 -79.45
CA SER A 53 -140.99 36.62 -78.11
C SER A 53 -140.11 35.39 -78.17
N THR A 54 -140.37 34.48 -79.11
CA THR A 54 -139.52 33.31 -79.38
C THR A 54 -138.09 33.74 -79.76
N ASN A 55 -137.95 34.73 -80.64
CA ASN A 55 -136.65 35.28 -81.04
C ASN A 55 -135.92 35.95 -79.88
N SER A 56 -136.63 36.69 -79.02
CA SER A 56 -136.05 37.35 -77.84
C SER A 56 -135.62 36.34 -76.78
N ASN A 57 -136.42 35.30 -76.53
CA ASN A 57 -136.08 34.19 -75.65
C ASN A 57 -134.90 33.39 -76.18
N LEU A 58 -134.86 33.12 -77.49
CA LEU A 58 -133.75 32.44 -78.14
C LEU A 58 -132.46 33.25 -78.05
N THR A 59 -132.54 34.57 -78.24
CA THR A 59 -131.41 35.50 -78.09
C THR A 59 -130.92 35.58 -76.64
N SER A 60 -131.84 35.58 -75.67
CA SER A 60 -131.51 35.59 -74.24
C SER A 60 -130.87 34.27 -73.81
N LEU A 61 -131.42 33.13 -74.27
CA LEU A 61 -130.86 31.81 -74.02
C LEU A 61 -129.49 31.64 -74.68
N SER A 62 -129.31 32.10 -75.93
CA SER A 62 -128.01 32.03 -76.61
C SER A 62 -126.96 32.87 -75.87
N THR A 63 -127.33 34.07 -75.42
CA THR A 63 -126.45 34.97 -74.64
C THR A 63 -126.12 34.38 -73.27
N ALA A 64 -127.10 33.82 -72.55
CA ALA A 64 -126.87 33.16 -71.26
C ALA A 64 -125.99 31.91 -71.40
N THR A 65 -126.21 31.13 -72.46
CA THR A 65 -125.40 29.94 -72.75
C THR A 65 -123.98 30.32 -73.15
N SER A 66 -123.79 31.34 -74.00
CA SER A 66 -122.46 31.79 -74.42
C SER A 66 -121.67 32.42 -73.26
N THR A 67 -122.32 33.21 -72.41
CA THR A 67 -121.71 33.80 -71.20
C THR A 67 -121.39 32.73 -70.15
N GLY A 68 -122.28 31.74 -69.97
CA GLY A 68 -122.03 30.57 -69.12
C GLY A 68 -120.85 29.73 -69.62
N ILE A 69 -120.80 29.42 -70.92
CA ILE A 69 -119.68 28.72 -71.55
C ILE A 69 -118.38 29.53 -71.44
N SER A 70 -118.43 30.85 -71.62
CA SER A 70 -117.26 31.73 -71.51
C SER A 70 -116.74 31.85 -70.06
N SER A 71 -117.65 31.89 -69.08
CA SER A 71 -117.28 31.86 -67.65
C SER A 71 -116.68 30.51 -67.27
N LEU A 72 -117.25 29.42 -67.80
CA LEU A 72 -116.68 28.09 -67.62
C LEU A 72 -115.31 27.96 -68.30
N SER A 73 -115.12 28.51 -69.50
CA SER A 73 -113.85 28.47 -70.20
C SER A 73 -112.77 29.26 -69.45
N THR A 74 -113.10 30.45 -68.93
CA THR A 74 -112.17 31.26 -68.12
C THR A 74 -111.84 30.61 -66.78
N GLY A 75 -112.82 29.99 -66.13
CA GLY A 75 -112.62 29.19 -64.91
C GLY A 75 -111.71 27.99 -65.16
N LEU A 76 -111.96 27.23 -66.23
CA LEU A 76 -111.14 26.08 -66.63
C LEU A 76 -109.70 26.50 -67.00
N SER A 77 -109.53 27.61 -67.72
CA SER A 77 -108.21 28.17 -68.01
C SER A 77 -107.47 28.57 -66.73
N SER A 78 -108.14 29.19 -65.75
CA SER A 78 -107.53 29.58 -64.48
C SER A 78 -107.09 28.36 -63.66
N ILE A 79 -107.90 27.29 -63.63
CA ILE A 79 -107.53 26.02 -62.99
C ILE A 79 -106.31 25.40 -63.68
N ALA A 80 -106.28 25.40 -65.02
CA ALA A 80 -105.14 24.86 -65.78
C ALA A 80 -103.84 25.64 -65.49
N THR A 81 -103.90 26.97 -65.45
CA THR A 81 -102.76 27.82 -65.07
C THR A 81 -102.34 27.60 -63.62
N ASN A 82 -103.28 27.55 -62.68
CA ASN A 82 -102.96 27.32 -61.27
C ASN A 82 -102.37 25.93 -61.02
N ASN A 83 -102.87 24.89 -61.69
CA ASN A 83 -102.29 23.56 -61.62
C ASN A 83 -100.87 23.52 -62.22
N THR A 84 -100.64 24.25 -63.31
CA THR A 84 -99.30 24.40 -63.90
C THR A 84 -98.34 25.11 -62.93
N ASN A 85 -98.79 26.19 -62.31
CA ASN A 85 -98.00 26.93 -61.32
C ASN A 85 -97.73 26.09 -60.07
N LEU A 86 -98.72 25.34 -59.58
CA LEU A 86 -98.58 24.45 -58.44
C LEU A 86 -97.59 23.31 -58.75
N GLY A 87 -97.72 22.67 -59.91
CA GLY A 87 -96.81 21.63 -60.38
C GLY A 87 -95.37 22.13 -60.48
N ASN A 88 -95.16 23.27 -61.15
CA ASN A 88 -93.83 23.90 -61.26
C ASN A 88 -93.26 24.31 -59.89
N SER A 89 -94.08 24.86 -59.00
CA SER A 89 -93.64 25.25 -57.65
C SER A 89 -93.27 24.03 -56.81
N THR A 90 -94.02 22.94 -56.93
CA THR A 90 -93.73 21.68 -56.24
C THR A 90 -92.44 21.06 -56.75
N ALA A 91 -92.24 21.01 -58.08
CA ALA A 91 -91.01 20.54 -58.71
C ALA A 91 -89.79 21.40 -58.30
N GLY A 92 -89.95 22.72 -58.24
CA GLY A 92 -88.92 23.65 -57.75
C GLY A 92 -88.60 23.46 -56.27
N ALA A 93 -89.59 23.19 -55.43
CA ALA A 93 -89.42 23.00 -53.99
C ALA A 93 -88.73 21.68 -53.64
N ILE A 94 -89.03 20.59 -54.35
CA ILE A 94 -88.26 19.35 -54.21
C ILE A 94 -86.85 19.50 -54.81
N GLY A 95 -86.71 20.23 -55.91
CA GLY A 95 -85.41 20.46 -56.54
C GLY A 95 -84.85 19.16 -57.14
N GLY A 96 -83.54 18.95 -57.05
CA GLY A 96 -82.88 17.75 -57.58
C GLY A 96 -83.06 17.55 -59.09
N GLY A 97 -83.37 18.60 -59.85
CA GLY A 97 -83.66 18.54 -61.27
C GLY A 97 -85.07 18.02 -61.63
N ALA A 98 -85.97 17.87 -60.65
CA ALA A 98 -87.36 17.53 -60.93
C ALA A 98 -88.08 18.62 -61.73
N THR A 99 -89.00 18.21 -62.59
CA THR A 99 -89.75 19.07 -63.52
C THR A 99 -91.22 18.64 -63.55
N TYR A 100 -92.13 19.60 -63.73
CA TYR A 100 -93.55 19.32 -63.93
C TYR A 100 -93.90 19.32 -65.41
N ASP A 101 -94.58 18.27 -65.87
CA ASP A 101 -95.13 18.21 -67.22
C ASP A 101 -96.63 18.57 -67.18
N PRO A 102 -97.02 19.75 -67.70
CA PRO A 102 -98.42 20.19 -67.69
C PRO A 102 -99.34 19.34 -68.57
N THR A 103 -98.78 18.52 -69.46
CA THR A 103 -99.53 17.64 -70.37
C THR A 103 -99.98 16.36 -69.67
N THR A 104 -99.14 15.80 -68.80
CA THR A 104 -99.42 14.56 -68.06
C THR A 104 -99.81 14.77 -66.61
N GLY A 105 -99.56 15.97 -66.06
CA GLY A 105 -99.78 16.28 -64.64
C GLY A 105 -98.77 15.64 -63.70
N THR A 106 -97.69 15.04 -64.22
CA THR A 106 -96.69 14.33 -63.43
C THR A 106 -95.49 15.22 -63.09
N ILE A 107 -94.86 14.95 -61.95
CA ILE A 107 -93.57 15.54 -61.57
C ILE A 107 -92.51 14.45 -61.72
N SER A 108 -91.45 14.72 -62.48
CA SER A 108 -90.34 13.79 -62.64
C SER A 108 -89.61 13.59 -61.31
N ALA A 109 -89.04 12.40 -61.10
CA ALA A 109 -88.37 12.10 -59.84
C ALA A 109 -87.11 12.99 -59.67
N PRO A 110 -86.86 13.55 -58.47
CA PRO A 110 -85.63 14.29 -58.21
C PRO A 110 -84.40 13.36 -58.24
N SER A 111 -83.21 13.96 -58.32
CA SER A 111 -81.92 13.26 -58.26
C SER A 111 -81.07 13.87 -57.14
N TYR A 112 -81.15 13.28 -55.95
CA TYR A 112 -80.33 13.69 -54.81
C TYR A 112 -79.11 12.80 -54.68
N VAL A 113 -77.92 13.38 -54.87
CA VAL A 113 -76.65 12.66 -54.75
C VAL A 113 -76.23 12.60 -53.28
N THR A 114 -76.09 11.39 -52.74
CA THR A 114 -75.50 11.12 -51.42
C THR A 114 -74.19 10.34 -51.57
N TYR A 115 -73.35 10.33 -50.53
CA TYR A 115 -72.01 9.75 -50.56
C TYR A 115 -71.94 8.51 -49.68
N ASN A 116 -71.50 7.40 -50.27
CA ASN A 116 -71.34 6.13 -49.56
C ASN A 116 -69.96 6.04 -48.90
N SER A 117 -69.83 5.18 -47.89
CA SER A 117 -68.58 5.01 -47.13
C SER A 117 -67.43 4.38 -47.91
N ASP A 118 -67.70 3.78 -49.07
CA ASP A 118 -66.71 3.19 -49.99
C ASP A 118 -66.15 4.20 -51.01
N GLY A 119 -66.59 5.46 -50.95
CA GLY A 119 -66.20 6.53 -51.88
C GLY A 119 -67.09 6.64 -53.11
N SER A 120 -68.09 5.77 -53.28
CA SER A 120 -69.10 5.89 -54.34
C SER A 120 -70.21 6.88 -53.95
N THR A 121 -71.12 7.16 -54.88
CA THR A 121 -72.29 8.02 -54.67
C THR A 121 -73.58 7.30 -55.03
N THR A 122 -74.66 7.57 -54.31
CA THR A 122 -76.00 7.05 -54.59
C THR A 122 -76.89 8.17 -55.10
N ILE A 123 -77.63 7.93 -56.19
CA ILE A 123 -78.69 8.83 -56.67
C ILE A 123 -80.00 8.40 -56.03
N ASN A 124 -80.55 9.23 -55.15
CA ASN A 124 -81.81 9.00 -54.46
C ASN A 124 -82.92 9.74 -55.18
N ASN A 125 -83.98 9.02 -55.52
CA ASN A 125 -85.10 9.54 -56.29
C ASN A 125 -86.25 10.10 -55.43
N ASN A 126 -86.06 10.16 -54.11
CA ASN A 126 -86.98 10.76 -53.15
C ASN A 126 -86.21 11.21 -51.89
N VAL A 127 -86.82 12.11 -51.11
CA VAL A 127 -86.19 12.72 -49.93
C VAL A 127 -85.94 11.69 -48.81
N GLY A 128 -86.87 10.74 -48.62
CA GLY A 128 -86.77 9.70 -47.59
C GLY A 128 -85.52 8.84 -47.80
N SER A 129 -85.35 8.27 -48.99
CA SER A 129 -84.17 7.47 -49.33
C SER A 129 -82.86 8.26 -49.22
N ALA A 130 -82.86 9.56 -49.54
CA ALA A 130 -81.69 10.42 -49.34
C ALA A 130 -81.33 10.55 -47.86
N ILE A 131 -82.33 10.80 -46.99
CA ILE A 131 -82.14 10.89 -45.53
C ILE A 131 -81.71 9.55 -44.94
N ASP A 132 -82.32 8.45 -45.36
CA ASP A 132 -81.94 7.11 -44.92
C ASP A 132 -80.50 6.79 -45.33
N ASN A 133 -80.10 7.15 -46.55
CA ASN A 133 -78.73 6.97 -46.99
C ASN A 133 -77.73 7.84 -46.21
N ILE A 134 -78.11 9.09 -45.89
CA ILE A 134 -77.33 9.98 -45.01
C ILE A 134 -77.11 9.36 -43.63
N ASN A 135 -78.15 8.79 -43.01
CA ASN A 135 -78.03 8.18 -41.69
C ASN A 135 -77.25 6.85 -41.73
N ALA A 136 -77.42 6.06 -42.79
CA ALA A 136 -76.79 4.73 -42.90
C ALA A 136 -75.32 4.80 -43.33
N HIS A 137 -74.94 5.76 -44.19
CA HIS A 137 -73.60 5.82 -44.79
C HIS A 137 -72.85 7.12 -44.48
N GLY A 138 -73.52 8.09 -43.88
CA GLY A 138 -72.98 9.39 -43.56
C GLY A 138 -73.10 10.41 -44.70
N ILE A 139 -72.30 11.46 -44.59
CA ILE A 139 -72.22 12.54 -45.57
C ILE A 139 -70.80 12.62 -46.12
N LYS A 140 -70.60 13.39 -47.19
CA LYS A 140 -69.26 13.64 -47.72
C LYS A 140 -68.29 14.00 -46.58
N TYR A 141 -67.18 13.27 -46.48
CA TYR A 141 -66.12 13.39 -45.47
C TYR A 141 -66.40 12.76 -44.09
N PHE A 142 -67.65 12.45 -43.74
CA PHE A 142 -68.02 11.85 -42.45
C PHE A 142 -68.75 10.55 -42.68
N HIS A 143 -68.04 9.44 -42.51
CA HIS A 143 -68.56 8.10 -42.74
C HIS A 143 -68.26 7.20 -41.55
N ALA A 144 -69.27 6.47 -41.08
CA ALA A 144 -69.10 5.36 -40.14
C ALA A 144 -69.69 4.11 -40.81
N ASN A 145 -68.82 3.21 -41.28
CA ASN A 145 -69.25 1.98 -41.94
C ASN A 145 -69.72 0.97 -40.89
N SER A 146 -71.00 1.00 -40.52
CA SER A 146 -71.56 0.09 -39.52
C SER A 146 -73.08 -0.05 -39.58
N THR A 147 -73.58 -1.13 -39.01
CA THR A 147 -75.00 -1.38 -38.71
C THR A 147 -75.27 -1.52 -37.20
N ALA A 148 -74.23 -1.36 -36.39
CA ALA A 148 -74.33 -1.43 -34.93
C ALA A 148 -74.97 -0.15 -34.36
N PRO A 149 -75.38 -0.15 -33.08
CA PRO A 149 -76.06 1.01 -32.48
C PRO A 149 -75.29 2.32 -32.59
N ASP A 150 -76.04 3.42 -32.57
CA ASP A 150 -75.53 4.77 -32.68
C ASP A 150 -74.60 5.16 -31.51
N SER A 151 -73.80 6.18 -31.76
CA SER A 151 -72.97 6.86 -30.77
C SER A 151 -73.80 7.65 -29.76
N GLN A 152 -73.25 7.87 -28.56
CA GLN A 152 -73.91 8.59 -27.47
C GLN A 152 -72.96 9.65 -26.91
N ALA A 153 -73.22 10.92 -27.23
CA ALA A 153 -72.56 12.07 -26.62
C ALA A 153 -73.45 12.60 -25.48
N ILE A 154 -73.18 12.14 -24.25
CA ILE A 154 -74.02 12.39 -23.07
C ILE A 154 -73.47 13.58 -22.25
N GLY A 155 -72.14 13.75 -22.22
CA GLY A 155 -71.51 14.89 -21.54
C GLY A 155 -71.81 16.21 -22.25
N LEU A 156 -71.85 17.31 -21.49
CA LEU A 156 -71.98 18.65 -22.05
C LEU A 156 -70.80 18.95 -22.98
N ASP A 157 -71.06 19.48 -24.16
CA ASP A 157 -70.05 19.77 -25.19
C ASP A 157 -69.16 18.56 -25.58
N SER A 158 -69.68 17.34 -25.37
CA SER A 158 -68.97 16.11 -25.72
C SER A 158 -69.21 15.71 -27.18
N VAL A 159 -68.29 14.90 -27.72
CA VAL A 159 -68.38 14.36 -29.09
C VAL A 159 -68.23 12.85 -29.05
N ALA A 160 -69.13 12.12 -29.71
CA ALA A 160 -69.04 10.68 -29.90
C ALA A 160 -69.10 10.36 -31.40
N ILE A 161 -68.12 9.64 -31.94
CA ILE A 161 -68.00 9.34 -33.37
C ILE A 161 -67.78 7.83 -33.54
N GLY A 162 -68.68 7.18 -34.26
CA GLY A 162 -68.62 5.76 -34.61
C GLY A 162 -69.58 4.88 -33.79
N PRO A 163 -69.87 3.66 -34.25
CA PRO A 163 -70.89 2.81 -33.65
C PRO A 163 -70.54 2.44 -32.21
N ASN A 164 -71.52 2.47 -31.31
CA ASN A 164 -71.35 2.24 -29.87
C ASN A 164 -70.32 3.15 -29.16
N ALA A 165 -69.86 4.25 -29.77
CA ALA A 165 -68.99 5.19 -29.08
C ALA A 165 -69.79 5.95 -28.00
N ILE A 166 -69.27 6.08 -26.78
CA ILE A 166 -69.96 6.73 -25.66
C ILE A 166 -69.05 7.77 -25.02
N SER A 167 -69.39 9.06 -25.15
CA SER A 167 -68.72 10.15 -24.43
C SER A 167 -69.59 10.61 -23.26
N LYS A 168 -69.20 10.25 -22.04
CA LYS A 168 -69.97 10.51 -20.81
C LYS A 168 -69.55 11.77 -20.07
N VAL A 169 -68.33 12.22 -20.31
CA VAL A 169 -67.70 13.34 -19.59
C VAL A 169 -67.80 14.61 -20.40
N ASP A 170 -68.03 15.74 -19.73
CA ASP A 170 -68.08 17.05 -20.36
C ASP A 170 -66.78 17.35 -21.13
N GLY A 171 -66.91 18.05 -22.27
CA GLY A 171 -65.81 18.44 -23.14
C GLY A 171 -64.98 17.29 -23.74
N SER A 172 -65.41 16.04 -23.56
CA SER A 172 -64.63 14.86 -23.93
C SER A 172 -65.04 14.27 -25.28
N ILE A 173 -64.12 13.53 -25.90
CA ILE A 173 -64.30 12.94 -27.23
C ILE A 173 -64.14 11.42 -27.14
N ALA A 174 -65.12 10.66 -27.63
CA ALA A 174 -65.02 9.22 -27.86
C ALA A 174 -64.94 8.96 -29.38
N LEU A 175 -63.79 8.47 -29.86
CA LEU A 175 -63.49 8.37 -31.28
C LEU A 175 -63.23 6.92 -31.72
N GLY A 176 -64.15 6.39 -32.53
CA GLY A 176 -64.09 5.07 -33.13
C GLY A 176 -65.01 4.06 -32.44
N ALA A 177 -65.30 2.95 -33.13
CA ALA A 177 -66.27 1.94 -32.69
C ALA A 177 -66.02 1.45 -31.25
N GLY A 178 -67.05 1.54 -30.40
CA GLY A 178 -67.00 1.09 -29.01
C GLY A 178 -66.08 1.89 -28.08
N SER A 179 -65.56 3.06 -28.50
CA SER A 179 -64.72 3.88 -27.64
C SER A 179 -65.54 4.53 -26.52
N VAL A 180 -65.02 4.54 -25.31
CA VAL A 180 -65.70 5.12 -24.14
C VAL A 180 -64.82 6.20 -23.53
N SER A 181 -65.36 7.42 -23.44
CA SER A 181 -64.74 8.52 -22.69
C SER A 181 -65.53 8.76 -21.40
N ASP A 182 -65.12 8.06 -20.34
CA ASP A 182 -65.76 8.06 -19.02
C ASP A 182 -64.83 8.52 -17.88
N ARG A 183 -63.57 8.82 -18.21
CA ARG A 183 -62.58 9.29 -17.25
C ARG A 183 -62.81 10.77 -16.94
N ALA A 184 -63.31 11.06 -15.73
CA ALA A 184 -63.31 12.42 -15.19
C ALA A 184 -61.88 13.01 -15.24
N THR A 185 -61.76 14.34 -15.31
CA THR A 185 -60.46 15.03 -15.27
C THR A 185 -59.70 14.67 -13.97
N THR A 186 -58.81 13.68 -14.03
CA THR A 186 -58.04 13.09 -12.90
C THR A 186 -56.92 14.01 -12.38
N PRO A 187 -56.39 13.81 -11.15
CA PRO A 187 -56.03 14.89 -10.24
C PRO A 187 -54.73 15.64 -10.54
N ALA A 188 -54.75 16.91 -10.13
CA ALA A 188 -53.77 18.01 -10.10
C ALA A 188 -52.25 17.73 -10.27
N SER A 189 -51.70 16.63 -9.75
CA SER A 189 -50.27 16.30 -9.84
C SER A 189 -50.00 14.92 -9.25
N GLY A 190 -48.92 14.25 -9.67
CA GLY A 190 -48.55 12.94 -9.13
C GLY A 190 -47.17 12.47 -9.57
N ILE A 191 -46.86 11.23 -9.24
CA ILE A 191 -45.59 10.57 -9.58
C ILE A 191 -45.88 9.26 -10.30
N LEU A 192 -45.27 9.08 -11.47
CA LEU A 192 -45.13 7.77 -12.11
C LEU A 192 -43.85 7.10 -11.59
N ARG A 193 -43.98 5.94 -10.95
CA ARG A 193 -42.83 5.13 -10.54
C ARG A 193 -42.44 4.18 -11.67
N ASN A 194 -41.20 4.26 -12.14
CA ASN A 194 -40.61 3.32 -13.09
C ASN A 194 -39.30 2.76 -12.49
N GLY A 195 -39.37 1.57 -11.89
CA GLY A 195 -38.25 1.00 -11.14
C GLY A 195 -37.86 1.89 -9.95
N THR A 196 -36.58 2.27 -9.86
CA THR A 196 -36.06 3.20 -8.85
C THR A 196 -36.21 4.68 -9.24
N ALA A 197 -36.65 4.98 -10.46
CA ALA A 197 -36.85 6.34 -10.96
C ALA A 197 -38.31 6.80 -10.76
N SER A 198 -38.46 8.11 -10.52
CA SER A 198 -39.74 8.77 -10.27
C SER A 198 -39.89 9.92 -11.27
N ILE A 199 -40.94 9.87 -12.09
CA ILE A 199 -41.27 10.94 -13.04
C ILE A 199 -42.44 11.72 -12.46
N PRO A 200 -42.23 12.95 -11.97
CA PRO A 200 -43.32 13.80 -11.53
C PRO A 200 -44.11 14.31 -12.74
N PHE A 201 -45.44 14.37 -12.60
CA PHE A 201 -46.30 15.08 -13.53
C PHE A 201 -47.12 16.12 -12.75
N ASN A 202 -47.33 17.28 -13.36
CA ASN A 202 -48.19 18.32 -12.84
C ASN A 202 -49.21 18.68 -13.93
N THR A 203 -50.49 18.66 -13.59
CA THR A 203 -51.59 19.04 -14.49
C THR A 203 -52.30 20.31 -13.99
N THR A 204 -51.82 20.98 -12.94
CA THR A 204 -52.36 22.27 -12.44
C THR A 204 -51.82 23.49 -13.13
N ASP A 205 -50.76 23.36 -13.92
CA ASP A 205 -50.22 24.45 -14.74
C ASP A 205 -51.10 24.76 -15.97
N GLN A 206 -52.10 23.92 -16.25
CA GLN A 206 -53.01 24.04 -17.38
C GLN A 206 -54.46 23.67 -17.02
N THR A 207 -55.43 24.13 -17.81
CA THR A 207 -56.85 23.74 -17.66
C THR A 207 -57.14 22.52 -18.54
N LEU A 208 -57.54 21.40 -17.93
CA LEU A 208 -57.93 20.19 -18.66
C LEU A 208 -59.43 20.22 -18.98
N LEU A 209 -59.78 20.26 -20.27
CA LEU A 209 -61.18 20.37 -20.74
C LEU A 209 -61.92 19.03 -20.87
N GLY A 210 -61.19 17.92 -20.93
CA GLY A 210 -61.76 16.60 -21.17
C GLY A 210 -60.69 15.61 -21.67
N ALA A 211 -61.12 14.40 -22.05
CA ALA A 211 -60.25 13.38 -22.61
C ALA A 211 -60.68 12.97 -24.03
N VAL A 212 -59.69 12.73 -24.90
CA VAL A 212 -59.90 12.03 -26.17
C VAL A 212 -59.64 10.55 -25.95
N SER A 213 -60.69 9.74 -26.01
CA SER A 213 -60.62 8.29 -25.90
C SER A 213 -60.73 7.64 -27.28
N VAL A 214 -59.82 6.72 -27.57
CA VAL A 214 -59.79 5.92 -28.82
C VAL A 214 -60.04 4.44 -28.54
N GLY A 215 -60.55 4.08 -27.37
CA GLY A 215 -60.80 2.72 -26.95
C GLY A 215 -61.68 2.64 -25.71
N ASP A 216 -61.72 1.49 -25.07
CA ASP A 216 -62.48 1.25 -23.85
C ASP A 216 -61.64 0.45 -22.85
N ALA A 217 -61.38 1.06 -21.69
CA ALA A 217 -60.64 0.43 -20.61
C ALA A 217 -61.40 -0.75 -19.97
N THR A 218 -62.73 -0.65 -19.88
CA THR A 218 -63.58 -1.70 -19.30
C THR A 218 -63.60 -2.93 -20.19
N GLY A 219 -63.80 -2.73 -21.50
CA GLY A 219 -63.72 -3.76 -22.53
C GLY A 219 -62.30 -4.16 -22.92
N LYS A 220 -61.26 -3.53 -22.36
CA LYS A 220 -59.83 -3.72 -22.69
C LYS A 220 -59.54 -3.61 -24.20
N THR A 221 -60.28 -2.75 -24.90
CA THR A 221 -60.05 -2.49 -26.32
C THR A 221 -59.26 -1.21 -26.47
N TYR A 222 -58.17 -1.27 -27.26
CA TYR A 222 -57.27 -0.15 -27.47
C TYR A 222 -56.96 0.00 -28.95
N ARG A 223 -56.70 1.23 -29.38
CA ARG A 223 -56.25 1.54 -30.73
C ARG A 223 -54.82 2.06 -30.71
N GLN A 224 -54.03 1.60 -31.67
CA GLN A 224 -52.77 2.24 -32.00
C GLN A 224 -53.07 3.58 -32.69
N ILE A 225 -52.43 4.64 -32.21
CA ILE A 225 -52.45 5.94 -32.89
C ILE A 225 -51.23 5.97 -33.81
N THR A 226 -51.46 5.95 -35.13
CA THR A 226 -50.40 5.86 -36.15
C THR A 226 -50.23 7.20 -36.87
N ASN A 227 -49.10 7.36 -37.56
CA ASN A 227 -48.74 8.60 -38.28
C ASN A 227 -48.68 9.83 -37.37
N VAL A 228 -48.32 9.64 -36.10
CA VAL A 228 -48.04 10.72 -35.15
C VAL A 228 -46.66 11.29 -35.48
N ALA A 229 -46.61 12.59 -35.79
CA ALA A 229 -45.35 13.31 -35.93
C ALA A 229 -44.62 13.38 -34.59
N ASP A 230 -43.30 13.55 -34.61
CA ASP A 230 -42.53 13.73 -33.38
C ASP A 230 -42.96 14.97 -32.61
N GLY A 231 -43.18 14.79 -31.31
CA GLY A 231 -43.50 15.90 -30.43
C GLY A 231 -42.34 16.88 -30.31
N THR A 232 -42.65 18.18 -30.41
CA THR A 232 -41.70 19.29 -30.26
C THR A 232 -42.05 20.21 -29.10
N GLY A 233 -43.33 20.25 -28.72
CA GLY A 233 -43.83 20.89 -27.50
C GLY A 233 -43.93 19.93 -26.32
N GLN A 234 -44.11 20.48 -25.12
CA GLN A 234 -44.19 19.69 -23.88
C GLN A 234 -45.47 18.84 -23.77
N GLN A 235 -46.52 19.19 -24.51
CA GLN A 235 -47.82 18.51 -24.49
C GLN A 235 -48.06 17.62 -25.72
N ASP A 236 -47.09 17.53 -26.64
CA ASP A 236 -47.21 16.70 -27.82
C ASP A 236 -47.08 15.21 -27.46
N ALA A 237 -47.76 14.34 -28.21
CA ALA A 237 -47.57 12.90 -28.09
C ALA A 237 -46.16 12.50 -28.53
N VAL A 238 -45.52 11.62 -27.77
CA VAL A 238 -44.18 11.12 -28.06
C VAL A 238 -44.27 9.88 -28.97
N THR A 239 -43.48 9.83 -30.04
CA THR A 239 -43.43 8.66 -30.93
C THR A 239 -42.54 7.55 -30.35
N VAL A 240 -42.74 6.30 -30.80
CA VAL A 240 -41.85 5.18 -30.43
C VAL A 240 -40.40 5.46 -30.83
N ARG A 241 -40.16 6.21 -31.92
CA ARG A 241 -38.81 6.60 -32.34
C ARG A 241 -38.16 7.57 -31.36
N GLN A 242 -38.87 8.58 -30.87
CA GLN A 242 -38.36 9.48 -29.83
C GLN A 242 -38.06 8.72 -28.54
N LEU A 243 -38.96 7.82 -28.14
CA LEU A 243 -38.73 6.97 -26.96
C LEU A 243 -37.52 6.04 -27.16
N ALA A 244 -37.40 5.40 -28.31
CA ALA A 244 -36.27 4.54 -28.64
C ALA A 244 -34.95 5.33 -28.68
N GLY A 245 -34.95 6.54 -29.25
CA GLY A 245 -33.79 7.42 -29.24
C GLY A 245 -33.38 7.83 -27.82
N ALA A 246 -34.36 8.19 -26.98
CA ALA A 246 -34.11 8.48 -25.57
C ALA A 246 -33.55 7.26 -24.83
N LEU A 247 -34.11 6.06 -25.05
CA LEU A 247 -33.64 4.80 -24.48
C LEU A 247 -32.23 4.42 -24.94
N GLN A 248 -31.91 4.62 -26.23
CA GLN A 248 -30.58 4.36 -26.78
C GLN A 248 -29.53 5.34 -26.25
N SER A 249 -29.90 6.59 -25.95
CA SER A 249 -28.98 7.55 -25.30
C SER A 249 -28.48 7.05 -23.94
N PHE A 250 -29.28 6.27 -23.21
CA PHE A 250 -28.85 5.66 -21.94
C PHE A 250 -27.85 4.51 -22.11
N ALA A 251 -27.71 3.94 -23.31
CA ALA A 251 -26.75 2.87 -23.59
C ALA A 251 -25.33 3.37 -23.93
N VAL A 252 -25.18 4.65 -24.29
CA VAL A 252 -23.89 5.22 -24.77
C VAL A 252 -23.39 6.41 -23.95
N THR A 253 -24.20 6.97 -23.05
CA THR A 253 -23.74 8.05 -22.15
C THR A 253 -23.69 7.53 -20.72
N GLY A 254 -22.55 7.77 -20.06
CA GLY A 254 -22.29 7.24 -18.72
C GLY A 254 -23.42 7.54 -17.74
N GLN A 255 -23.93 6.49 -17.10
CA GLN A 255 -24.91 6.62 -16.02
C GLN A 255 -24.30 7.46 -14.90
N LYS A 256 -25.12 8.15 -14.09
CA LYS A 256 -24.64 8.89 -12.92
C LYS A 256 -23.73 7.98 -12.08
N TYR A 257 -22.48 8.40 -11.84
CA TYR A 257 -21.38 7.66 -11.17
C TYR A 257 -20.58 6.66 -12.01
N PHE A 258 -21.00 6.31 -13.23
CA PHE A 258 -20.29 5.40 -14.13
C PHE A 258 -19.99 6.09 -15.46
N HIS A 259 -18.78 6.62 -15.62
CA HIS A 259 -18.34 7.32 -16.82
C HIS A 259 -17.06 6.68 -17.38
N ALA A 260 -17.12 6.18 -18.60
CA ALA A 260 -15.94 5.81 -19.39
C ALA A 260 -15.85 6.75 -20.60
N ASN A 261 -14.81 7.57 -20.68
CA ASN A 261 -14.60 8.49 -21.79
C ASN A 261 -13.70 7.83 -22.85
N SER A 262 -14.30 7.17 -23.83
CA SER A 262 -13.57 6.51 -24.92
C SER A 262 -14.41 6.38 -26.19
N THR A 263 -13.74 6.34 -27.34
CA THR A 263 -14.33 6.00 -28.65
C THR A 263 -13.94 4.59 -29.13
N ALA A 264 -13.09 3.89 -28.37
CA ALA A 264 -12.68 2.52 -28.69
C ALA A 264 -13.79 1.51 -28.38
N ALA A 265 -13.59 0.26 -28.80
CA ALA A 265 -14.54 -0.83 -28.55
C ALA A 265 -14.85 -0.99 -27.05
N ASP A 266 -16.05 -1.48 -26.77
CA ASP A 266 -16.55 -1.70 -25.41
C ASP A 266 -15.72 -2.75 -24.64
N SER A 267 -15.93 -2.79 -23.33
CA SER A 267 -15.47 -3.87 -22.46
C SER A 267 -16.19 -5.19 -22.77
N LEU A 268 -15.54 -6.31 -22.45
CA LEU A 268 -16.07 -7.66 -22.64
C LEU A 268 -15.91 -8.48 -21.36
N ALA A 269 -17.01 -8.69 -20.65
CA ALA A 269 -17.10 -9.58 -19.49
C ALA A 269 -17.57 -10.98 -19.98
N VAL A 270 -16.63 -11.89 -20.23
CA VAL A 270 -16.90 -13.26 -20.73
C VAL A 270 -17.07 -14.25 -19.58
N GLY A 271 -16.25 -14.15 -18.54
CA GLY A 271 -16.30 -15.05 -17.39
C GLY A 271 -17.62 -14.96 -16.63
N ALA A 272 -18.07 -16.06 -16.03
CA ALA A 272 -19.25 -16.05 -15.17
C ALA A 272 -19.04 -15.09 -14.01
N GLU A 273 -20.05 -14.28 -13.67
CA GLU A 273 -19.98 -13.30 -12.57
C GLU A 273 -18.82 -12.30 -12.67
N SER A 274 -18.32 -12.03 -13.88
CA SER A 274 -17.20 -11.12 -14.11
C SER A 274 -17.63 -9.65 -14.28
N VAL A 275 -16.68 -8.75 -14.02
CA VAL A 275 -16.86 -7.30 -14.16
C VAL A 275 -15.79 -6.74 -15.10
N ALA A 276 -16.19 -6.22 -16.25
CA ALA A 276 -15.31 -5.52 -17.18
C ALA A 276 -15.73 -4.05 -17.28
N VAL A 277 -14.79 -3.12 -17.08
CA VAL A 277 -15.05 -1.67 -17.11
C VAL A 277 -13.95 -0.95 -17.86
N GLY A 278 -14.32 -0.15 -18.85
CA GLY A 278 -13.39 0.65 -19.66
C GLY A 278 -13.13 0.04 -21.05
N PRO A 279 -12.66 0.86 -22.01
CA PRO A 279 -12.55 0.43 -23.39
C PRO A 279 -11.60 -0.76 -23.53
N THR A 280 -11.96 -1.68 -24.42
CA THR A 280 -11.17 -2.87 -24.78
C THR A 280 -10.74 -3.75 -23.60
N SER A 281 -11.32 -3.57 -22.41
CA SER A 281 -11.05 -4.46 -21.27
C SER A 281 -11.72 -5.81 -21.52
N VAL A 282 -10.99 -6.91 -21.28
CA VAL A 282 -11.49 -8.27 -21.51
C VAL A 282 -11.30 -9.09 -20.23
N VAL A 283 -12.39 -9.64 -19.72
CA VAL A 283 -12.39 -10.44 -18.50
C VAL A 283 -12.94 -11.83 -18.82
N ASN A 284 -12.02 -12.77 -19.05
CA ASN A 284 -12.33 -14.15 -19.42
C ASN A 284 -12.44 -15.09 -18.21
N GLY A 285 -11.76 -14.77 -17.11
CA GLY A 285 -11.82 -15.56 -15.87
C GLY A 285 -13.13 -15.38 -15.13
N ASP A 286 -13.70 -16.47 -14.61
CA ASP A 286 -14.87 -16.45 -13.74
C ASP A 286 -14.58 -15.63 -12.47
N ASN A 287 -15.57 -14.88 -11.98
CA ASN A 287 -15.45 -13.96 -10.85
C ASN A 287 -14.33 -12.88 -11.03
N GLY A 288 -13.82 -12.69 -12.24
CA GLY A 288 -12.74 -11.75 -12.53
C GLY A 288 -13.19 -10.29 -12.55
N VAL A 289 -12.25 -9.38 -12.29
CA VAL A 289 -12.49 -7.92 -12.32
C VAL A 289 -11.44 -7.23 -13.18
N GLY A 290 -11.85 -6.72 -14.33
CA GLY A 290 -11.04 -5.92 -15.25
C GLY A 290 -11.51 -4.47 -15.26
N ILE A 291 -10.64 -3.52 -14.91
CA ILE A 291 -10.96 -2.09 -14.92
C ILE A 291 -9.82 -1.29 -15.54
N GLY A 292 -10.07 -0.67 -16.70
CA GLY A 292 -9.11 0.20 -17.38
C GLY A 292 -9.05 -0.04 -18.88
N ASN A 293 -8.36 0.84 -19.60
CA ASN A 293 -8.19 0.72 -21.04
C ASN A 293 -7.32 -0.50 -21.38
N GLY A 294 -7.91 -1.54 -21.96
CA GLY A 294 -7.22 -2.77 -22.31
C GLY A 294 -6.80 -3.64 -21.12
N ALA A 295 -7.47 -3.52 -19.96
CA ALA A 295 -7.22 -4.43 -18.85
C ALA A 295 -7.69 -5.86 -19.19
N ILE A 296 -6.85 -6.87 -18.95
CA ILE A 296 -7.09 -8.27 -19.30
C ILE A 296 -7.05 -9.15 -18.06
N VAL A 297 -8.10 -9.94 -17.85
CA VAL A 297 -8.09 -11.09 -16.95
C VAL A 297 -8.26 -12.34 -17.82
N ASP A 298 -7.23 -13.18 -17.90
CA ASP A 298 -7.26 -14.36 -18.75
C ASP A 298 -8.25 -15.42 -18.26
N GLN A 299 -8.60 -16.36 -19.15
CA GLN A 299 -9.52 -17.46 -18.83
C GLN A 299 -8.96 -18.36 -17.73
N THR A 300 -7.64 -18.45 -17.63
CA THR A 300 -6.92 -19.20 -16.58
C THR A 300 -6.83 -18.44 -15.26
N ALA A 301 -7.43 -17.25 -15.16
CA ALA A 301 -7.43 -16.40 -13.96
C ALA A 301 -8.83 -16.28 -13.31
N PRO A 302 -9.45 -17.37 -12.84
CA PRO A 302 -10.64 -17.25 -11.99
C PRO A 302 -10.29 -16.46 -10.73
N GLY A 303 -11.17 -15.54 -10.33
CA GLY A 303 -10.94 -14.58 -9.24
C GLY A 303 -9.88 -13.52 -9.55
N GLY A 304 -9.32 -13.49 -10.76
CA GLY A 304 -8.25 -12.58 -11.14
C GLY A 304 -8.68 -11.11 -11.20
N VAL A 305 -7.80 -10.21 -10.83
CA VAL A 305 -8.05 -8.76 -10.81
C VAL A 305 -7.02 -8.05 -11.67
N ALA A 306 -7.47 -7.28 -12.66
CA ALA A 306 -6.63 -6.44 -13.51
C ALA A 306 -7.16 -5.01 -13.52
N ILE A 307 -6.45 -4.08 -12.88
CA ILE A 307 -6.87 -2.68 -12.75
C ILE A 307 -5.75 -1.76 -13.25
N GLY A 308 -6.01 -1.00 -14.31
CA GLY A 308 -5.05 -0.09 -14.95
C GLY A 308 -5.04 -0.26 -16.47
N GLN A 309 -4.42 0.69 -17.19
CA GLN A 309 -4.23 0.57 -18.63
C GLN A 309 -3.33 -0.64 -18.92
N ALA A 310 -3.79 -1.56 -19.78
CA ALA A 310 -3.05 -2.77 -20.14
C ALA A 310 -2.58 -3.63 -18.94
N ALA A 311 -3.26 -3.55 -17.80
CA ALA A 311 -3.01 -4.46 -16.68
C ALA A 311 -3.44 -5.88 -17.07
N SER A 312 -2.68 -6.91 -16.67
CA SER A 312 -2.92 -8.29 -17.06
C SER A 312 -2.79 -9.26 -15.90
N SER A 313 -3.84 -10.03 -15.64
CA SER A 313 -3.85 -11.13 -14.69
C SER A 313 -4.03 -12.46 -15.43
N ALA A 314 -3.07 -13.38 -15.32
CA ALA A 314 -3.01 -14.57 -16.19
C ALA A 314 -3.36 -15.90 -15.50
N GLN A 315 -3.34 -15.98 -14.17
CA GLN A 315 -3.58 -17.22 -13.42
C GLN A 315 -4.54 -17.01 -12.24
N ALA A 316 -5.02 -18.11 -11.64
CA ALA A 316 -6.00 -18.08 -10.56
C ALA A 316 -5.57 -17.17 -9.41
N ASP A 317 -6.51 -16.35 -8.92
CA ASP A 317 -6.31 -15.38 -7.82
C ASP A 317 -5.16 -14.39 -8.03
N ALA A 318 -4.70 -14.18 -9.28
CA ALA A 318 -3.66 -13.21 -9.58
C ALA A 318 -4.22 -11.78 -9.57
N ILE A 319 -3.41 -10.83 -9.09
CA ILE A 319 -3.80 -9.42 -8.92
C ILE A 319 -2.78 -8.53 -9.60
N ALA A 320 -3.19 -7.84 -10.66
CA ALA A 320 -2.41 -6.82 -11.37
C ALA A 320 -3.05 -5.44 -11.19
N LEU A 321 -2.34 -4.53 -10.50
CA LEU A 321 -2.81 -3.17 -10.22
C LEU A 321 -1.77 -2.12 -10.66
N GLY A 322 -2.04 -1.43 -11.77
CA GLY A 322 -1.18 -0.39 -12.33
C GLY A 322 -1.10 -0.46 -13.86
N SER A 323 -0.65 0.63 -14.49
CA SER A 323 -0.46 0.68 -15.94
C SER A 323 0.58 -0.35 -16.38
N GLY A 324 0.21 -1.32 -17.23
CA GLY A 324 1.09 -2.40 -17.68
C GLY A 324 1.49 -3.41 -16.60
N ALA A 325 0.86 -3.39 -15.42
CA ALA A 325 1.14 -4.38 -14.38
C ALA A 325 0.77 -5.78 -14.87
N THR A 326 1.60 -6.79 -14.62
CA THR A 326 1.39 -8.16 -15.11
C THR A 326 1.58 -9.17 -13.97
N ALA A 327 0.52 -9.88 -13.60
CA ALA A 327 0.54 -10.97 -12.63
C ALA A 327 0.34 -12.31 -13.37
N LEU A 328 1.45 -13.01 -13.65
CA LEU A 328 1.49 -14.22 -14.47
C LEU A 328 1.36 -15.52 -13.68
N GLY A 329 1.67 -15.51 -12.38
CA GLY A 329 1.63 -16.71 -11.53
C GLY A 329 0.31 -16.83 -10.76
N ALA A 330 -0.08 -18.06 -10.38
CA ALA A 330 -1.23 -18.24 -9.50
C ALA A 330 -0.96 -17.58 -8.13
N GLN A 331 -1.97 -16.92 -7.56
CA GLN A 331 -1.88 -16.15 -6.31
C GLN A 331 -0.79 -15.07 -6.33
N SER A 332 -0.36 -14.62 -7.52
CA SER A 332 0.68 -13.61 -7.66
C SER A 332 0.11 -12.19 -7.57
N VAL A 333 0.91 -11.24 -7.06
CA VAL A 333 0.49 -9.85 -6.88
C VAL A 333 1.48 -8.91 -7.54
N ALA A 334 1.07 -8.19 -8.57
CA ALA A 334 1.84 -7.16 -9.25
C ALA A 334 1.17 -5.79 -9.04
N GLN A 335 1.78 -4.92 -8.22
CA GLN A 335 1.26 -3.58 -7.95
C GLN A 335 2.30 -2.51 -8.33
N GLY A 336 1.91 -1.60 -9.22
CA GLY A 336 2.75 -0.52 -9.74
C GLY A 336 2.86 -0.54 -11.27
N ALA A 337 3.22 0.59 -11.88
CA ALA A 337 3.36 0.68 -13.32
C ALA A 337 4.45 -0.28 -13.81
N ASN A 338 4.13 -1.18 -14.73
CA ASN A 338 4.99 -2.25 -15.25
C ASN A 338 5.55 -3.20 -14.17
N ALA A 339 4.90 -3.32 -13.01
CA ALA A 339 5.26 -4.35 -12.04
C ALA A 339 4.96 -5.74 -12.61
N LYS A 340 5.83 -6.72 -12.37
CA LYS A 340 5.71 -8.06 -12.94
C LYS A 340 5.92 -9.15 -11.87
N ALA A 341 4.86 -9.89 -11.57
CA ALA A 341 4.90 -11.06 -10.69
C ALA A 341 4.76 -12.31 -11.57
N VAL A 342 5.87 -13.02 -11.80
CA VAL A 342 5.99 -14.02 -12.86
C VAL A 342 5.55 -15.41 -12.42
N SER A 343 5.90 -15.79 -11.18
CA SER A 343 5.76 -17.16 -10.69
C SER A 343 4.68 -17.29 -9.62
N VAL A 344 4.32 -18.52 -9.26
CA VAL A 344 3.32 -18.81 -8.23
C VAL A 344 3.70 -18.15 -6.89
N GLY A 345 2.75 -17.47 -6.25
CA GLY A 345 2.95 -16.78 -4.97
C GLY A 345 3.93 -15.60 -5.02
N SER A 346 4.43 -15.23 -6.20
CA SER A 346 5.36 -14.10 -6.32
C SER A 346 4.65 -12.76 -6.12
N VAL A 347 5.35 -11.82 -5.50
CA VAL A 347 4.82 -10.50 -5.16
C VAL A 347 5.79 -9.44 -5.67
N ALA A 348 5.30 -8.50 -6.46
CA ALA A 348 6.04 -7.37 -7.01
C ALA A 348 5.31 -6.06 -6.70
N LEU A 349 5.86 -5.27 -5.77
CA LEU A 349 5.26 -4.03 -5.27
C LEU A 349 6.20 -2.86 -5.56
N GLY A 350 5.87 -2.06 -6.57
CA GLY A 350 6.67 -0.92 -7.02
C GLY A 350 6.73 -0.84 -8.55
N SER A 351 6.93 0.36 -9.10
CA SER A 351 7.05 0.49 -10.56
C SER A 351 8.27 -0.29 -11.07
N GLY A 352 8.05 -1.16 -12.07
CA GLY A 352 9.07 -2.04 -12.61
C GLY A 352 9.62 -3.10 -11.64
N ALA A 353 8.96 -3.31 -10.48
CA ALA A 353 9.34 -4.40 -9.58
C ALA A 353 9.13 -5.76 -10.26
N LEU A 354 10.01 -6.73 -10.00
CA LEU A 354 10.03 -8.04 -10.64
C LEU A 354 10.11 -9.17 -9.59
N GLY A 355 9.00 -9.86 -9.35
CA GLY A 355 8.97 -11.12 -8.60
C GLY A 355 9.09 -12.28 -9.59
N ASN A 356 10.30 -12.74 -9.88
CA ASN A 356 10.54 -13.68 -11.00
C ASN A 356 10.43 -15.16 -10.62
N ALA A 357 10.49 -15.49 -9.33
CA ALA A 357 10.54 -16.87 -8.84
C ALA A 357 9.42 -17.16 -7.84
N THR A 358 9.20 -18.44 -7.54
CA THR A 358 8.14 -18.90 -6.63
C THR A 358 8.31 -18.31 -5.23
N ASP A 359 7.24 -17.78 -4.66
CA ASP A 359 7.23 -17.11 -3.34
C ASP A 359 8.26 -15.98 -3.19
N ALA A 360 8.72 -15.38 -4.30
CA ALA A 360 9.67 -14.29 -4.27
C ALA A 360 8.96 -12.95 -4.04
N LEU A 361 9.51 -12.10 -3.17
CA LEU A 361 8.99 -10.76 -2.85
C LEU A 361 9.93 -9.66 -3.33
N ALA A 362 9.51 -8.88 -4.31
CA ALA A 362 10.18 -7.65 -4.73
C ALA A 362 9.39 -6.43 -4.26
N LEU A 363 9.92 -5.69 -3.28
CA LEU A 363 9.28 -4.50 -2.69
C LEU A 363 10.16 -3.27 -2.92
N GLY A 364 9.78 -2.41 -3.87
CA GLY A 364 10.47 -1.18 -4.25
C GLY A 364 10.53 -1.01 -5.77
N ALA A 365 10.65 0.24 -6.25
CA ALA A 365 10.77 0.52 -7.68
C ALA A 365 12.02 -0.16 -8.27
N GLY A 366 11.83 -0.97 -9.32
CA GLY A 366 12.91 -1.75 -9.94
C GLY A 366 13.54 -2.82 -9.03
N ALA A 367 12.94 -3.16 -7.89
CA ALA A 367 13.40 -4.28 -7.07
C ALA A 367 13.20 -5.61 -7.84
N SER A 368 14.13 -6.54 -7.73
CA SER A 368 14.11 -7.79 -8.49
C SER A 368 14.46 -8.98 -7.59
N ALA A 369 13.45 -9.81 -7.31
CA ALA A 369 13.57 -11.04 -6.55
C ALA A 369 13.56 -12.23 -7.52
N THR A 370 14.74 -12.76 -7.81
CA THR A 370 15.00 -13.71 -8.90
C THR A 370 15.12 -15.16 -8.46
N PHE A 371 15.19 -15.41 -7.16
CA PHE A 371 15.30 -16.76 -6.59
C PHE A 371 14.07 -17.11 -5.75
N ALA A 372 13.76 -18.40 -5.65
CA ALA A 372 12.63 -18.86 -4.84
C ALA A 372 12.78 -18.43 -3.37
N ASN A 373 11.66 -18.06 -2.74
CA ASN A 373 11.59 -17.64 -1.33
C ASN A 373 12.49 -16.45 -0.95
N SER A 374 13.01 -15.71 -1.94
CA SER A 374 13.89 -14.56 -1.72
C SER A 374 13.12 -13.25 -1.61
N VAL A 375 13.71 -12.25 -0.94
CA VAL A 375 13.12 -10.93 -0.73
C VAL A 375 14.09 -9.86 -1.21
N ALA A 376 13.72 -9.12 -2.25
CA ALA A 376 14.39 -7.88 -2.65
C ALA A 376 13.65 -6.68 -2.02
N LEU A 377 14.28 -6.02 -1.04
CA LEU A 377 13.67 -4.94 -0.27
C LEU A 377 14.34 -3.60 -0.54
N GLY A 378 13.58 -2.63 -1.03
CA GLY A 378 14.03 -1.30 -1.43
C GLY A 378 14.24 -1.17 -2.94
N ALA A 379 14.19 0.07 -3.44
CA ALA A 379 14.33 0.37 -4.86
C ALA A 379 15.67 -0.11 -5.43
N GLY A 380 15.64 -0.81 -6.57
CA GLY A 380 16.82 -1.37 -7.24
C GLY A 380 17.53 -2.51 -6.49
N SER A 381 16.97 -3.02 -5.39
CA SER A 381 17.53 -4.18 -4.71
C SER A 381 17.39 -5.42 -5.60
N LEU A 382 18.41 -6.26 -5.66
CA LEU A 382 18.47 -7.45 -6.50
C LEU A 382 18.94 -8.63 -5.64
N THR A 383 18.13 -9.68 -5.54
CA THR A 383 18.57 -10.92 -4.91
C THR A 383 19.61 -11.59 -5.80
N THR A 384 20.72 -12.02 -5.22
CA THR A 384 21.84 -12.67 -5.94
C THR A 384 22.10 -14.10 -5.47
N VAL A 385 21.49 -14.49 -4.35
CA VAL A 385 21.65 -15.79 -3.71
C VAL A 385 20.29 -16.44 -3.48
N GLY A 386 20.15 -17.70 -3.90
CA GLY A 386 18.97 -18.52 -3.63
C GLY A 386 19.05 -19.28 -2.30
N ALA A 387 18.22 -20.32 -2.17
CA ALA A 387 18.31 -21.25 -1.05
C ALA A 387 19.70 -21.90 -0.99
N LEU A 388 20.28 -21.95 0.21
CA LEU A 388 21.56 -22.59 0.48
C LEU A 388 21.33 -23.75 1.44
N THR A 389 21.93 -24.90 1.19
CA THR A 389 21.83 -26.06 2.08
C THR A 389 23.20 -26.49 2.56
N ASN A 390 23.29 -26.88 3.83
CA ASN A 390 24.48 -27.47 4.45
C ASN A 390 25.76 -26.61 4.30
N TYR A 391 25.62 -25.28 4.33
CA TYR A 391 26.77 -24.38 4.23
C TYR A 391 27.43 -24.18 5.60
N VAL A 392 28.75 -24.04 5.60
CA VAL A 392 29.53 -23.78 6.82
C VAL A 392 29.58 -22.28 7.05
N ALA A 393 28.82 -21.80 8.04
CA ALA A 393 28.87 -20.42 8.48
C ALA A 393 30.11 -20.17 9.35
N TYR A 394 30.73 -19.01 9.21
CA TYR A 394 31.91 -18.66 10.00
C TYR A 394 31.59 -18.68 11.50
N GLY A 395 32.43 -19.35 12.28
CA GLY A 395 32.28 -19.45 13.74
C GLY A 395 31.21 -20.44 14.23
N LEU A 396 30.54 -21.17 13.34
CA LEU A 396 29.56 -22.20 13.70
C LEU A 396 30.08 -23.59 13.31
N SER A 397 29.95 -24.56 14.23
CA SER A 397 30.36 -25.96 14.02
C SER A 397 29.28 -26.82 13.38
N SER A 398 28.01 -26.39 13.43
CA SER A 398 26.87 -27.06 12.79
C SER A 398 26.54 -26.43 11.44
N PRO A 399 26.39 -27.23 10.36
CA PRO A 399 25.98 -26.71 9.06
C PRO A 399 24.65 -25.96 9.12
N GLN A 400 24.52 -24.91 8.31
CA GLN A 400 23.34 -24.06 8.23
C GLN A 400 22.61 -24.29 6.90
N SER A 401 21.31 -23.97 6.89
CA SER A 401 20.48 -23.96 5.69
C SER A 401 19.66 -22.68 5.66
N SER A 402 19.54 -22.05 4.49
CA SER A 402 18.72 -20.87 4.24
C SER A 402 17.67 -21.19 3.19
N ALA A 403 16.44 -20.74 3.42
CA ALA A 403 15.37 -20.81 2.44
C ALA A 403 15.53 -19.78 1.30
N GLY A 404 16.27 -18.69 1.53
CA GLY A 404 16.45 -17.62 0.54
C GLY A 404 17.17 -16.40 1.13
N GLU A 405 17.54 -15.46 0.27
CA GLU A 405 18.19 -14.20 0.66
C GLU A 405 17.16 -13.09 0.93
N VAL A 406 17.41 -12.24 1.94
CA VAL A 406 16.80 -10.90 2.04
C VAL A 406 17.85 -9.88 1.61
N ASN A 407 17.73 -9.35 0.39
CA ASN A 407 18.65 -8.35 -0.15
C ASN A 407 18.07 -6.94 -0.01
N ILE A 408 18.76 -6.07 0.71
CA ILE A 408 18.34 -4.67 0.94
C ILE A 408 19.11 -3.64 0.10
N GLY A 409 20.00 -4.09 -0.78
CA GLY A 409 21.00 -3.25 -1.45
C GLY A 409 22.00 -2.60 -0.47
N ASN A 410 22.63 -1.51 -0.90
CA ASN A 410 23.59 -0.75 -0.07
C ASN A 410 22.86 0.20 0.90
N ARG A 411 22.14 -0.37 1.87
CA ARG A 411 21.35 0.39 2.86
C ARG A 411 21.77 0.04 4.28
N GLN A 412 21.66 1.02 5.18
CA GLN A 412 21.85 0.79 6.61
C GLN A 412 20.59 0.17 7.21
N ILE A 413 20.75 -0.85 8.04
CA ILE A 413 19.70 -1.40 8.91
C ILE A 413 19.85 -0.70 10.26
N THR A 414 18.89 0.16 10.62
CA THR A 414 18.89 0.90 11.89
C THR A 414 17.76 0.42 12.79
N GLY A 415 17.83 0.74 14.09
CA GLY A 415 16.83 0.29 15.08
C GLY A 415 16.99 -1.18 15.49
N LEU A 416 18.14 -1.80 15.20
CA LEU A 416 18.42 -3.19 15.53
C LEU A 416 18.77 -3.34 17.03
N ALA A 417 17.91 -4.05 17.77
CA ALA A 417 18.22 -4.45 19.14
C ALA A 417 19.45 -5.40 19.18
N ALA A 418 20.11 -5.50 20.33
CA ALA A 418 21.25 -6.39 20.49
C ALA A 418 20.81 -7.86 20.34
N GLY A 419 21.49 -8.62 19.48
CA GLY A 419 21.21 -10.03 19.23
C GLY A 419 21.48 -10.90 20.46
N LYS A 420 20.64 -11.91 20.69
CA LYS A 420 20.74 -12.83 21.84
C LYS A 420 21.03 -14.27 21.42
N ASN A 421 20.45 -14.73 20.32
CA ASN A 421 20.63 -16.08 19.78
C ASN A 421 21.72 -16.10 18.69
N GLY A 422 22.22 -17.29 18.36
CA GLY A 422 23.29 -17.46 17.35
C GLY A 422 22.91 -17.08 15.92
N THR A 423 21.61 -16.88 15.62
CA THR A 423 21.09 -16.48 14.31
C THR A 423 20.64 -15.02 14.26
N ASP A 424 20.77 -14.29 15.37
CA ASP A 424 20.37 -12.89 15.42
C ASP A 424 21.43 -12.02 14.74
N ALA A 425 21.00 -10.94 14.10
CA ALA A 425 21.93 -9.96 13.56
C ALA A 425 22.60 -9.16 14.72
N VAL A 426 23.90 -8.93 14.58
CA VAL A 426 24.71 -8.20 15.57
C VAL A 426 24.66 -6.71 15.26
N ASN A 427 24.34 -5.88 16.26
CA ASN A 427 24.41 -4.43 16.10
C ASN A 427 25.81 -3.87 16.45
N VAL A 428 26.07 -2.61 16.09
CA VAL A 428 27.38 -1.98 16.29
C VAL A 428 27.80 -1.95 17.77
N SER A 429 26.86 -1.78 18.71
CA SER A 429 27.19 -1.74 20.14
C SER A 429 27.75 -3.06 20.69
N GLN A 430 27.31 -4.20 20.16
CA GLN A 430 27.85 -5.51 20.51
C GLN A 430 29.26 -5.68 19.95
N LEU A 431 29.48 -5.26 18.70
CA LEU A 431 30.79 -5.29 18.07
C LEU A 431 31.77 -4.35 18.80
N ASP A 432 31.35 -3.15 19.17
CA ASP A 432 32.14 -2.19 19.95
C ASP A 432 32.49 -2.77 21.33
N SER A 433 31.56 -3.48 21.99
CA SER A 433 31.85 -4.17 23.25
C SER A 433 32.96 -5.21 23.09
N VAL A 434 32.91 -6.01 22.01
CA VAL A 434 33.97 -6.99 21.70
C VAL A 434 35.28 -6.27 21.36
N ALA A 435 35.24 -5.20 20.57
CA ALA A 435 36.41 -4.40 20.21
C ALA A 435 37.09 -3.80 21.44
N ASN A 436 36.32 -3.23 22.38
CA ASN A 436 36.84 -2.68 23.62
C ASN A 436 37.46 -3.75 24.54
N GLN A 437 36.85 -4.93 24.62
CA GLN A 437 37.42 -6.06 25.36
C GLN A 437 38.73 -6.54 24.72
N LEU A 438 38.79 -6.63 23.39
CA LEU A 438 39.99 -7.01 22.67
C LEU A 438 41.11 -5.99 22.85
N THR A 439 40.82 -4.69 22.75
CA THR A 439 41.78 -3.61 23.03
C THR A 439 42.34 -3.74 24.44
N THR A 440 41.48 -3.98 25.45
CA THR A 440 41.92 -4.18 26.84
C THR A 440 42.88 -5.37 26.97
N LEU A 441 42.56 -6.51 26.32
CA LEU A 441 43.42 -7.70 26.34
C LEU A 441 44.75 -7.47 25.60
N ILE A 442 44.73 -6.72 24.49
CA ILE A 442 45.93 -6.36 23.75
C ILE A 442 46.80 -5.42 24.57
N ASP A 443 46.23 -4.39 25.18
CA ASP A 443 46.95 -3.43 26.03
C ASP A 443 47.58 -4.15 27.23
N GLN A 444 46.85 -5.05 27.88
CA GLN A 444 47.39 -5.93 28.91
C GLN A 444 48.58 -6.79 28.44
N ARG A 445 48.68 -7.09 27.15
CA ARG A 445 49.78 -7.87 26.56
C ARG A 445 50.92 -6.99 26.06
N THR A 446 50.66 -5.81 25.50
CA THR A 446 51.66 -4.91 24.90
C THR A 446 52.36 -4.02 25.92
N THR A 447 51.70 -3.65 27.03
CA THR A 447 52.39 -2.97 28.15
C THR A 447 53.13 -3.95 29.08
N ASN A 448 52.97 -5.27 28.87
CA ASN A 448 53.68 -6.34 29.59
C ASN A 448 54.69 -7.05 28.69
N LEU A 449 55.71 -6.34 28.17
CA LEU A 449 56.97 -6.99 27.79
C LEU A 449 57.79 -7.44 29.02
N GLY A 450 57.40 -7.05 30.23
CA GLY A 450 57.79 -7.72 31.47
C GLY A 450 56.55 -8.40 32.04
N GLY A 451 56.57 -9.72 32.18
CA GLY A 451 55.45 -10.45 32.76
C GLY A 451 55.06 -9.85 34.11
N GLN A 452 53.85 -9.31 34.21
CA GLN A 452 53.24 -9.00 35.50
C GLN A 452 53.08 -10.32 36.25
N TYR A 453 54.04 -10.62 37.11
CA TYR A 453 53.77 -11.43 38.29
C TYR A 453 52.81 -10.61 39.13
N THR A 454 51.52 -10.92 39.01
CA THR A 454 50.49 -10.38 39.91
C THR A 454 50.81 -10.89 41.31
N THR A 455 51.66 -10.16 42.05
CA THR A 455 51.68 -10.26 43.50
C THR A 455 50.35 -9.74 43.96
N ASN A 456 49.54 -10.53 44.66
CA ASN A 456 48.37 -10.05 45.40
C ASN A 456 48.83 -9.01 46.45
N PRO A 457 48.75 -7.68 46.23
CA PRO A 457 49.35 -6.74 47.16
C PRO A 457 48.23 -5.96 47.84
N SER A 458 48.14 -6.07 49.16
CA SER A 458 47.44 -5.09 49.99
C SER A 458 48.16 -3.72 50.04
N GLY A 459 48.87 -3.32 48.97
CA GLY A 459 49.74 -2.13 48.90
C GLY A 459 49.56 -1.32 47.62
N THR A 460 50.12 -0.11 47.60
CA THR A 460 50.05 0.84 46.48
C THR A 460 50.53 0.22 45.17
N ASN A 461 49.66 0.20 44.15
CA ASN A 461 49.94 -0.36 42.82
C ASN A 461 50.82 0.61 41.99
N VAL A 462 52.12 0.65 42.25
CA VAL A 462 53.08 1.33 41.36
C VAL A 462 53.67 0.26 40.43
N PRO A 463 53.50 0.35 39.10
CA PRO A 463 54.08 -0.63 38.17
C PRO A 463 55.61 -0.73 38.32
N PRO A 464 56.22 -1.91 38.14
CA PRO A 464 57.67 -2.02 38.03
C PRO A 464 58.17 -1.22 36.80
N GLY A 465 59.28 -0.48 36.95
CA GLY A 465 59.90 0.33 35.92
C GLY A 465 61.25 -0.24 35.46
N SER A 466 61.24 -1.02 34.38
CA SER A 466 62.45 -1.48 33.67
C SER A 466 62.84 -0.48 32.58
N THR A 467 63.48 0.64 32.95
CA THR A 467 63.82 1.72 32.01
C THR A 467 65.21 1.60 31.40
N GLY A 468 66.08 0.74 31.96
CA GLY A 468 67.40 0.47 31.38
C GLY A 468 67.31 -0.46 30.15
N ALA A 469 68.26 -0.34 29.21
CA ALA A 469 68.34 -1.27 28.08
C ALA A 469 68.58 -2.71 28.59
N ASN A 470 67.81 -3.69 28.14
CA ASN A 470 67.88 -5.09 28.61
C ASN A 470 67.68 -5.25 30.14
N SER A 471 66.94 -4.34 30.79
CA SER A 471 66.66 -4.41 32.22
C SER A 471 65.40 -5.24 32.53
N SER A 472 65.28 -5.72 33.76
CA SER A 472 64.08 -6.41 34.25
C SER A 472 63.69 -5.94 35.65
N ALA A 473 62.42 -5.59 35.85
CA ALA A 473 61.90 -5.15 37.14
C ALA A 473 60.66 -5.97 37.52
N GLY A 474 60.59 -6.47 38.76
CA GLY A 474 59.50 -7.28 39.26
C GLY A 474 59.14 -6.94 40.72
N GLY A 475 57.89 -6.60 40.98
CA GLY A 475 57.38 -6.12 42.28
C GLY A 475 56.86 -4.68 42.20
N SER A 476 55.95 -4.31 43.11
CA SER A 476 55.36 -2.96 43.11
C SER A 476 56.43 -1.90 43.38
N GLY A 477 56.57 -0.93 42.48
CA GLY A 477 57.55 0.15 42.56
C GLY A 477 59.01 -0.28 42.37
N ALA A 478 59.28 -1.52 41.90
CA ALA A 478 60.64 -1.95 41.56
C ALA A 478 61.18 -1.16 40.36
N VAL A 479 62.40 -0.65 40.41
CA VAL A 479 63.01 0.16 39.34
C VAL A 479 64.34 -0.47 38.92
N ALA A 480 64.40 -0.94 37.67
CA ALA A 480 65.62 -1.43 37.04
C ALA A 480 66.03 -0.41 35.95
N SER A 481 66.76 0.63 36.34
CA SER A 481 67.09 1.75 35.46
C SER A 481 68.48 1.67 34.84
N GLY A 482 69.38 0.82 35.36
CA GLY A 482 70.67 0.56 34.73
C GLY A 482 70.53 -0.35 33.50
N SER A 483 71.41 -0.22 32.50
CA SER A 483 71.48 -1.22 31.42
C SER A 483 71.77 -2.61 32.00
N ASN A 484 71.19 -3.67 31.44
CA ASN A 484 71.34 -5.06 31.91
C ASN A 484 71.04 -5.27 33.40
N SER A 485 70.25 -4.39 34.03
CA SER A 485 69.96 -4.45 35.47
C SER A 485 68.75 -5.32 35.79
N THR A 486 68.69 -5.85 37.01
CA THR A 486 67.58 -6.69 37.50
C THR A 486 67.13 -6.20 38.87
N ALA A 487 65.89 -5.76 39.03
CA ALA A 487 65.29 -5.36 40.30
C ALA A 487 64.11 -6.28 40.65
N VAL A 488 64.20 -7.02 41.75
CA VAL A 488 63.16 -7.97 42.18
C VAL A 488 62.81 -7.73 43.64
N GLY A 489 61.55 -7.38 43.91
CA GLY A 489 61.00 -7.04 45.24
C GLY A 489 60.40 -5.63 45.27
N ASN A 490 59.38 -5.42 46.11
CA ASN A 490 58.69 -4.12 46.19
C ASN A 490 59.68 -2.99 46.52
N ASN A 491 59.65 -1.90 45.75
CA ASN A 491 60.57 -0.76 45.85
C ASN A 491 62.07 -1.12 45.77
N SER A 492 62.44 -2.24 45.14
CA SER A 492 63.84 -2.52 44.82
C SER A 492 64.36 -1.58 43.73
N LEU A 493 65.62 -1.16 43.80
CA LEU A 493 66.25 -0.22 42.88
C LEU A 493 67.57 -0.79 42.36
N ALA A 494 67.61 -1.18 41.09
CA ALA A 494 68.82 -1.57 40.37
C ALA A 494 69.18 -0.48 39.36
N SER A 495 69.94 0.52 39.79
CA SER A 495 70.26 1.71 38.98
C SER A 495 71.63 1.68 38.32
N GLY A 496 72.54 0.82 38.79
CA GLY A 496 73.86 0.63 38.16
C GLY A 496 73.79 -0.26 36.93
N ASN A 497 74.71 -0.10 35.97
CA ASN A 497 74.78 -0.96 34.79
C ASN A 497 75.22 -2.39 35.19
N GLY A 498 74.49 -3.43 34.77
CA GLY A 498 74.70 -4.82 35.18
C GLY A 498 74.37 -5.10 36.65
N SER A 499 73.66 -4.20 37.33
CA SER A 499 73.35 -4.34 38.76
C SER A 499 72.16 -5.28 39.02
N THR A 500 72.14 -5.92 40.18
CA THR A 500 71.04 -6.79 40.62
C THR A 500 70.59 -6.40 42.02
N ALA A 501 69.35 -5.94 42.18
CA ALA A 501 68.72 -5.67 43.48
C ALA A 501 67.65 -6.74 43.75
N PHE A 502 67.83 -7.56 44.79
CA PHE A 502 66.93 -8.66 45.13
C PHE A 502 66.46 -8.54 46.59
N GLY A 503 65.18 -8.24 46.81
CA GLY A 503 64.55 -8.03 48.11
C GLY A 503 63.80 -6.69 48.20
N VAL A 504 62.81 -6.60 49.09
CA VAL A 504 62.00 -5.36 49.27
C VAL A 504 62.90 -4.20 49.68
N GLY A 505 62.86 -3.07 48.96
CA GLY A 505 63.68 -1.89 49.25
C GLY A 505 65.19 -2.08 49.05
N SER A 506 65.64 -3.17 48.42
CA SER A 506 67.06 -3.37 48.11
C SER A 506 67.55 -2.35 47.07
N THR A 507 68.77 -1.83 47.20
CA THR A 507 69.36 -0.83 46.30
C THR A 507 70.73 -1.28 45.81
N ALA A 508 70.84 -1.53 44.51
CA ALA A 508 72.08 -1.82 43.79
C ALA A 508 72.37 -0.66 42.82
N SER A 509 73.16 0.30 43.27
CA SER A 509 73.40 1.56 42.56
C SER A 509 74.79 1.65 41.91
N GLY A 510 75.74 0.83 42.35
CA GLY A 510 77.04 0.65 41.70
C GLY A 510 76.96 -0.18 40.42
N ASN A 511 77.93 0.00 39.52
CA ASN A 511 77.98 -0.83 38.30
C ASN A 511 78.41 -2.25 38.65
N ASN A 512 77.78 -3.26 38.03
CA ASN A 512 78.07 -4.68 38.21
C ASN A 512 78.02 -5.11 39.70
N SER A 513 77.11 -4.51 40.47
CA SER A 513 76.90 -4.81 41.89
C SER A 513 75.64 -5.62 42.12
N THR A 514 75.60 -6.34 43.25
CA THR A 514 74.45 -7.16 43.61
C THR A 514 74.05 -6.87 45.06
N ALA A 515 72.86 -6.32 45.30
CA ALA A 515 72.29 -6.14 46.63
C ALA A 515 71.25 -7.23 46.91
N ILE A 516 71.48 -8.08 47.91
CA ILE A 516 70.65 -9.25 48.24
C ILE A 516 70.07 -9.10 49.64
N GLY A 517 68.74 -9.19 49.77
CA GLY A 517 67.99 -9.05 51.00
C GLY A 517 67.24 -7.72 51.12
N THR A 518 66.19 -7.70 51.94
CA THR A 518 65.34 -6.52 52.19
C THR A 518 66.17 -5.32 52.67
N GLY A 519 66.11 -4.17 52.01
CA GLY A 519 66.85 -2.97 52.40
C GLY A 519 68.38 -3.09 52.29
N SER A 520 68.93 -4.12 51.63
CA SER A 520 70.36 -4.19 51.33
C SER A 520 70.77 -3.03 50.41
N ASN A 521 71.93 -2.45 50.65
CA ASN A 521 72.44 -1.32 49.88
C ASN A 521 73.94 -1.49 49.62
N ASP A 522 74.35 -1.46 48.36
CA ASP A 522 75.76 -1.52 47.96
C ASP A 522 76.56 -0.25 48.28
N GLY A 523 75.87 0.82 48.69
CA GLY A 523 76.47 2.12 48.98
C GLY A 523 77.06 2.79 47.75
N GLY A 524 76.59 2.43 46.54
CA GLY A 524 77.10 2.94 45.27
C GLY A 524 78.42 2.31 44.82
N ARG A 525 78.89 1.26 45.48
CA ARG A 525 80.16 0.60 45.15
C ARG A 525 79.97 -0.35 43.96
N SER A 526 80.81 -0.20 42.94
CA SER A 526 80.84 -1.11 41.79
C SER A 526 81.54 -2.44 42.12
N ASN A 527 81.16 -3.54 41.45
CA ASN A 527 81.76 -4.88 41.59
C ASN A 527 81.71 -5.47 43.01
N VAL A 528 80.58 -5.32 43.71
CA VAL A 528 80.40 -5.87 45.06
C VAL A 528 79.11 -6.68 45.18
N VAL A 529 79.08 -7.61 46.13
CA VAL A 529 77.85 -8.23 46.61
C VAL A 529 77.54 -7.70 48.01
N ALA A 530 76.45 -6.96 48.15
CA ALA A 530 75.97 -6.41 49.41
C ALA A 530 74.82 -7.25 49.96
N VAL A 531 75.04 -7.90 51.10
CA VAL A 531 74.01 -8.68 51.81
C VAL A 531 73.32 -7.87 52.93
N GLY A 532 73.63 -6.58 53.04
CA GLY A 532 73.12 -5.67 54.06
C GLY A 532 73.33 -4.22 53.64
N SER A 533 73.11 -3.29 54.56
CA SER A 533 73.49 -1.88 54.41
C SER A 533 74.57 -1.52 55.45
N ALA A 534 75.10 -0.30 55.38
CA ALA A 534 76.05 0.21 56.37
C ALA A 534 75.48 0.15 57.80
N ASP A 535 74.19 0.41 57.95
CA ASP A 535 73.50 0.48 59.26
C ASP A 535 72.83 -0.83 59.67
N SER A 536 72.72 -1.79 58.73
CA SER A 536 72.07 -3.07 58.95
C SER A 536 72.80 -4.18 58.18
N ALA A 537 73.98 -4.54 58.67
CA ALA A 537 74.74 -5.68 58.17
C ALA A 537 74.01 -7.00 58.48
N ARG A 538 74.17 -8.00 57.61
CA ARG A 538 73.65 -9.35 57.81
C ARG A 538 74.78 -10.34 57.97
N GLN A 539 74.55 -11.35 58.79
CA GLN A 539 75.46 -12.48 58.88
C GLN A 539 75.35 -13.34 57.62
N VAL A 540 76.50 -13.72 57.07
CA VAL A 540 76.59 -14.76 56.06
C VAL A 540 76.92 -16.05 56.79
N VAL A 541 75.92 -16.92 56.96
CA VAL A 541 76.07 -18.21 57.65
C VAL A 541 76.21 -19.35 56.64
N ASN A 542 76.66 -20.53 57.10
CA ASN A 542 76.93 -21.70 56.26
C ASN A 542 78.05 -21.50 55.22
N VAL A 543 79.03 -20.64 55.51
CA VAL A 543 80.24 -20.46 54.69
C VAL A 543 81.21 -21.59 54.98
N ALA A 544 81.37 -22.51 54.02
CA ALA A 544 82.39 -23.55 54.08
C ALA A 544 83.81 -22.94 54.16
N ALA A 545 84.79 -23.71 54.61
CA ALA A 545 86.17 -23.23 54.67
C ALA A 545 86.67 -22.94 53.24
N GLY A 546 87.20 -21.72 53.02
CA GLY A 546 87.78 -21.34 51.74
C GLY A 546 88.96 -22.23 51.37
N THR A 547 89.03 -22.65 50.11
CA THR A 547 90.09 -23.53 49.56
C THR A 547 90.93 -22.82 48.49
N GLN A 548 90.42 -21.73 47.93
CA GLN A 548 91.10 -20.86 46.98
C GLN A 548 91.36 -19.47 47.59
N GLY A 549 92.36 -18.76 47.08
CA GLY A 549 92.77 -17.46 47.62
C GLY A 549 91.72 -16.34 47.53
N THR A 550 90.65 -16.53 46.76
CA THR A 550 89.53 -15.59 46.58
C THR A 550 88.25 -16.01 47.31
N ASP A 551 88.27 -17.15 48.00
CA ASP A 551 87.11 -17.63 48.76
C ASP A 551 86.93 -16.78 50.03
N ALA A 552 85.68 -16.66 50.50
CA ALA A 552 85.42 -16.06 51.79
C ALA A 552 86.00 -16.92 52.92
N VAL A 553 86.70 -16.28 53.86
CA VAL A 553 87.26 -16.93 55.06
C VAL A 553 86.17 -17.06 56.11
N ASN A 554 85.91 -18.27 56.62
CA ASN A 554 84.97 -18.45 57.72
C ASN A 554 85.65 -18.25 59.09
N VAL A 555 84.84 -18.07 60.15
CA VAL A 555 85.35 -17.80 61.51
C VAL A 555 86.21 -18.97 62.04
N ASN A 556 85.96 -20.21 61.60
CA ASN A 556 86.78 -21.36 61.99
C ASN A 556 88.22 -21.25 61.45
N GLN A 557 88.39 -20.80 60.19
CA GLN A 557 89.72 -20.56 59.61
C GLN A 557 90.45 -19.41 60.30
N LEU A 558 89.76 -18.33 60.66
CA LEU A 558 90.36 -17.23 61.44
C LEU A 558 90.79 -17.70 62.84
N ASN A 559 89.94 -18.49 63.51
CA ASN A 559 90.26 -19.08 64.81
C ASN A 559 91.47 -20.02 64.72
N ALA A 560 91.61 -20.79 63.63
CA ALA A 560 92.79 -21.63 63.41
C ALA A 560 94.07 -20.81 63.31
N VAL A 561 94.07 -19.69 62.56
CA VAL A 561 95.20 -18.76 62.48
C VAL A 561 95.49 -18.11 63.84
N SER A 562 94.47 -17.65 64.57
CA SER A 562 94.60 -17.06 65.90
C SER A 562 95.23 -18.04 66.92
N ASN A 563 94.83 -19.31 66.86
CA ASN A 563 95.38 -20.36 67.71
C ASN A 563 96.84 -20.67 67.35
N GLN A 564 97.18 -20.72 66.06
CA GLN A 564 98.55 -20.92 65.60
C GLN A 564 99.47 -19.76 66.03
N PHE A 565 99.01 -18.52 65.91
CA PHE A 565 99.76 -17.34 66.35
C PHE A 565 100.02 -17.36 67.87
N THR A 566 99.02 -17.74 68.66
CA THR A 566 99.15 -17.87 70.12
C THR A 566 100.18 -18.95 70.51
N GLN A 567 100.21 -20.08 69.80
CA GLN A 567 101.20 -21.14 70.02
C GLN A 567 102.63 -20.69 69.67
N SER A 568 102.80 -19.92 68.59
CA SER A 568 104.09 -19.34 68.23
C SER A 568 104.61 -18.38 69.31
N LEU A 569 103.74 -17.52 69.86
CA LEU A 569 104.11 -16.63 70.97
C LEU A 569 104.55 -17.40 72.21
N ASN A 570 103.84 -18.48 72.57
CA ASN A 570 104.20 -19.32 73.71
C ASN A 570 105.56 -20.01 73.51
N THR A 571 105.89 -20.42 72.28
CA THR A 571 107.19 -21.04 71.96
C THR A 571 108.35 -20.07 72.15
N VAL A 572 108.21 -18.84 71.67
CA VAL A 572 109.22 -17.78 71.85
C VAL A 572 109.43 -17.47 73.34
N ASN A 573 108.35 -17.42 74.13
CA ASN A 573 108.43 -17.16 75.56
C ASN A 573 109.20 -18.26 76.32
N ASN A 574 109.01 -19.52 75.95
CA ASN A 574 109.72 -20.65 76.56
C ASN A 574 111.22 -20.67 76.21
N GLN A 575 111.59 -20.32 74.98
CA GLN A 575 113.00 -20.21 74.57
C GLN A 575 113.75 -19.12 75.35
N LEU A 576 113.09 -17.98 75.60
CA LEU A 576 113.66 -16.88 76.38
C LEU A 576 113.97 -17.31 77.83
N THR A 577 113.10 -18.15 78.42
CA THR A 577 113.26 -18.65 79.79
C THR A 577 114.44 -19.63 79.91
N GLN A 578 114.64 -20.52 78.94
CA GLN A 578 115.78 -21.46 78.94
C GLN A 578 117.13 -20.75 78.79
N MET A 579 117.18 -19.71 77.95
CA MET A 579 118.39 -18.91 77.76
C MET A 579 118.82 -18.20 79.06
N GLN A 580 117.86 -17.77 79.89
CA GLN A 580 118.13 -17.15 81.18
C GLN A 580 118.77 -18.13 82.20
N GLN A 581 118.37 -19.39 82.18
CA GLN A 581 118.94 -20.44 83.04
C GLN A 581 120.37 -20.83 82.61
N GLN A 582 120.65 -20.84 81.31
CA GLN A 582 121.96 -21.20 80.77
C GLN A 582 123.04 -20.16 81.15
N ILE A 583 122.69 -18.87 81.17
CA ILE A 583 123.59 -17.77 81.57
C ILE A 583 124.00 -17.87 83.04
N GLN A 584 123.07 -18.21 83.93
CA GLN A 584 123.37 -18.37 85.37
C GLN A 584 124.32 -19.54 85.64
N GLN A 585 124.23 -20.60 84.83
CA GLN A 585 125.09 -21.78 84.95
C GLN A 585 126.54 -21.49 84.54
N THR A 586 126.75 -20.71 83.48
CA THR A 586 128.09 -20.29 83.04
C THR A 586 128.79 -19.40 84.06
N ASP A 587 128.06 -18.48 84.70
CA ASP A 587 128.63 -17.60 85.75
C ASP A 587 129.11 -18.41 86.98
N SER A 588 128.37 -19.45 87.39
CA SER A 588 128.81 -20.33 88.48
C SER A 588 130.09 -21.09 88.13
N MET A 589 130.18 -21.65 86.92
CA MET A 589 131.35 -22.42 86.48
C MET A 589 132.62 -21.56 86.40
N ALA A 590 132.51 -20.31 85.95
CA ALA A 590 133.64 -19.39 85.88
C ALA A 590 134.21 -19.04 87.27
N ARG A 591 133.33 -18.85 88.27
CA ARG A 591 133.74 -18.54 89.65
C ARG A 591 134.45 -19.72 90.33
N GLU A 592 134.01 -20.96 90.08
CA GLU A 592 134.68 -22.17 90.56
C GLU A 592 136.12 -22.27 90.01
N GLY A 593 136.32 -22.03 88.71
CA GLY A 593 137.65 -22.11 88.09
C GLY A 593 138.69 -21.16 88.70
N ILE A 594 138.31 -19.93 89.02
CA ILE A 594 139.20 -18.91 89.62
C ILE A 594 139.62 -19.29 91.05
N ALA A 595 138.69 -19.86 91.83
CA ALA A 595 139.00 -20.32 93.18
C ALA A 595 140.06 -21.44 93.16
N ALA A 596 139.96 -22.39 92.22
CA ALA A 596 140.89 -23.50 92.06
C ALA A 596 142.33 -23.04 91.81
N THR A 597 142.53 -22.05 90.94
CA THR A 597 143.86 -21.49 90.64
C THR A 597 144.44 -20.72 91.82
N ALA A 598 143.62 -19.95 92.53
CA ALA A 598 144.07 -19.22 93.72
C ALA A 598 144.57 -20.18 94.82
N ALA A 599 143.93 -21.34 94.98
CA ALA A 599 144.36 -22.35 95.95
C ALA A 599 145.75 -22.90 95.61
N MET A 600 146.06 -23.10 94.32
CA MET A 600 147.39 -23.57 93.89
C MET A 600 148.51 -22.59 94.21
N ALA A 601 148.25 -21.29 94.16
CA ALA A 601 149.26 -20.26 94.44
C ALA A 601 149.67 -20.21 95.93
N SER A 602 148.84 -20.74 96.84
CA SER A 602 149.07 -20.71 98.29
C SER A 602 149.89 -21.88 98.83
N ILE A 603 150.42 -22.75 97.97
CA ILE A 603 151.23 -23.91 98.36
C ILE A 603 152.65 -23.45 98.74
N PRO A 604 153.14 -23.71 99.96
CA PRO A 604 154.47 -23.27 100.41
C PRO A 604 155.63 -23.84 99.55
N HIS A 605 156.74 -23.11 99.47
CA HIS A 605 157.94 -23.55 98.75
C HIS A 605 158.85 -24.44 99.59
N MET A 606 159.53 -25.40 98.94
CA MET A 606 160.48 -26.32 99.57
C MET A 606 161.75 -25.61 100.09
N ASP A 607 162.06 -25.85 101.37
CA ASP A 607 163.22 -25.30 102.10
C ASP A 607 164.58 -25.75 101.55
N ARG A 608 165.62 -24.97 101.84
CA ARG A 608 166.94 -25.07 101.19
C ARG A 608 167.65 -26.40 101.43
N ASP A 609 167.44 -27.05 102.56
CA ASP A 609 168.20 -28.26 102.95
C ASP A 609 167.40 -29.57 102.79
N SER A 610 166.20 -29.50 102.20
CA SER A 610 165.34 -30.66 101.95
C SER A 610 165.31 -31.08 100.47
N ASN A 611 165.24 -32.39 100.21
CA ASN A 611 165.17 -32.94 98.85
C ASN A 611 163.73 -33.20 98.35
N PHE A 612 162.74 -33.08 99.23
CA PHE A 612 161.31 -33.29 98.92
C PHE A 612 160.42 -32.45 99.83
N ALA A 613 159.36 -31.85 99.30
CA ALA A 613 158.30 -31.20 100.06
C ALA A 613 156.93 -31.41 99.40
N MET A 614 155.89 -31.51 100.21
CA MET A 614 154.50 -31.55 99.78
C MET A 614 153.72 -30.52 100.58
N GLY A 615 152.93 -29.68 99.90
CA GLY A 615 152.13 -28.64 100.52
C GLY A 615 150.70 -28.65 100.02
N VAL A 616 149.79 -28.18 100.86
CA VAL A 616 148.37 -28.01 100.52
C VAL A 616 148.05 -26.53 100.64
N GLY A 617 147.51 -25.95 99.57
CA GLY A 617 146.99 -24.61 99.53
C GLY A 617 145.46 -24.61 99.54
N THR A 618 144.83 -23.58 100.10
CA THR A 618 143.38 -23.42 100.06
C THR A 618 143.05 -21.98 99.70
N ALA A 619 142.00 -21.76 98.92
CA ALA A 619 141.53 -20.43 98.58
C ALA A 619 140.00 -20.37 98.48
N THR A 620 139.46 -19.16 98.59
CA THR A 620 138.04 -18.91 98.36
C THR A 620 137.88 -17.69 97.45
N PHE A 621 136.95 -17.74 96.49
CA PHE A 621 136.65 -16.63 95.59
C PHE A 621 135.14 -16.48 95.43
N GLN A 622 134.60 -15.33 95.83
CA GLN A 622 133.17 -14.97 95.68
C GLN A 622 132.19 -16.08 96.14
N GLY A 623 132.50 -16.73 97.28
CA GLY A 623 131.68 -17.80 97.87
C GLY A 623 132.04 -19.23 97.44
N GLN A 624 132.82 -19.41 96.37
CA GLN A 624 133.36 -20.71 95.96
C GLN A 624 134.63 -21.04 96.73
N LYS A 625 134.77 -22.29 97.20
CA LYS A 625 135.93 -22.76 97.97
C LYS A 625 136.76 -23.73 97.14
N ALA A 626 138.08 -23.66 97.32
CA ALA A 626 139.02 -24.46 96.59
C ALA A 626 140.18 -24.94 97.44
N MET A 627 140.69 -26.11 97.09
CA MET A 627 141.87 -26.71 97.69
C MET A 627 142.82 -27.15 96.59
N ALA A 628 144.11 -26.97 96.81
CA ALA A 628 145.13 -27.43 95.92
C ALA A 628 146.21 -28.20 96.68
N VAL A 629 146.76 -29.20 96.02
CA VAL A 629 147.85 -30.02 96.55
C VAL A 629 149.02 -29.89 95.59
N GLY A 630 150.19 -29.58 96.12
CA GLY A 630 151.41 -29.44 95.34
C GLY A 630 152.54 -30.26 95.92
N VAL A 631 153.27 -30.91 95.03
CA VAL A 631 154.45 -31.70 95.36
C VAL A 631 155.65 -31.05 94.70
N GLN A 632 156.71 -30.85 95.47
CA GLN A 632 157.95 -30.25 95.02
C GLN A 632 159.12 -31.19 95.34
N ALA A 633 160.01 -31.45 94.38
CA ALA A 633 161.14 -32.35 94.57
C ALA A 633 162.42 -31.74 93.99
N ARG A 634 163.57 -31.93 94.67
CA ARG A 634 164.88 -31.52 94.19
C ARG A 634 165.52 -32.70 93.46
N VAL A 635 165.74 -32.54 92.16
CA VAL A 635 166.27 -33.61 91.28
C VAL A 635 167.80 -33.60 91.25
N THR A 636 168.41 -32.41 91.29
CA THR A 636 169.85 -32.17 91.45
C THR A 636 170.07 -30.90 92.27
N GLU A 637 171.28 -30.61 92.72
CA GLU A 637 171.58 -29.43 93.58
C GLU A 637 171.03 -28.10 93.02
N ASN A 638 170.87 -28.00 91.69
CA ASN A 638 170.39 -26.83 90.97
C ASN A 638 168.99 -26.98 90.33
N LEU A 639 168.30 -28.12 90.45
CA LEU A 639 167.01 -28.36 89.78
C LEU A 639 165.91 -28.77 90.77
N LYS A 640 164.81 -27.99 90.79
CA LYS A 640 163.56 -28.27 91.50
C LYS A 640 162.43 -28.52 90.49
N ALA A 641 161.61 -29.54 90.70
CA ALA A 641 160.37 -29.76 89.95
C ALA A 641 159.17 -29.59 90.89
N THR A 642 158.07 -29.05 90.37
CA THR A 642 156.81 -28.80 91.09
C THR A 642 155.62 -29.29 90.28
N LEU A 643 154.64 -29.91 90.94
CA LEU A 643 153.38 -30.35 90.35
C LEU A 643 152.25 -29.97 91.30
N ASN A 644 151.29 -29.19 90.83
CA ASN A 644 150.16 -28.66 91.58
C ASN A 644 148.84 -29.10 90.94
N GLY A 645 147.86 -29.49 91.75
CA GLY A 645 146.48 -29.72 91.32
C GLY A 645 145.52 -28.96 92.23
N GLY A 646 144.65 -28.12 91.66
CA GLY A 646 143.60 -27.36 92.34
C GLY A 646 142.20 -27.86 92.00
N PHE A 647 141.32 -27.84 93.00
CA PHE A 647 139.94 -28.35 92.92
C PHE A 647 138.99 -27.33 93.54
N ALA A 648 137.89 -26.99 92.84
CA ALA A 648 136.83 -26.12 93.34
C ALA A 648 135.48 -26.60 92.82
N GLY A 649 134.60 -27.07 93.72
CA GLY A 649 133.33 -27.67 93.33
C GLY A 649 133.51 -28.82 92.33
N SER A 650 132.97 -28.64 91.13
CA SER A 650 133.04 -29.62 90.02
C SER A 650 134.21 -29.38 89.05
N GLN A 651 134.86 -28.20 89.16
CA GLN A 651 135.98 -27.80 88.31
C GLN A 651 137.32 -28.30 88.88
N ARG A 652 138.21 -28.73 87.98
CA ARG A 652 139.56 -29.24 88.30
C ARG A 652 140.59 -28.52 87.44
N VAL A 653 141.69 -28.08 88.06
CA VAL A 653 142.78 -27.38 87.40
C VAL A 653 144.11 -28.03 87.79
N VAL A 654 145.04 -28.23 86.85
CA VAL A 654 146.34 -28.86 87.10
C VAL A 654 147.43 -27.98 86.49
N GLY A 655 148.54 -27.79 87.22
CA GLY A 655 149.70 -27.04 86.76
C GLY A 655 151.02 -27.71 87.17
N ALA A 656 151.97 -27.83 86.26
CA ALA A 656 153.31 -28.37 86.52
C ALA A 656 154.37 -27.31 86.17
N GLY A 657 155.48 -27.27 86.90
CA GLY A 657 156.57 -26.33 86.64
C GLY A 657 157.91 -26.84 87.11
N MET A 658 158.99 -26.50 86.43
CA MET A 658 160.36 -26.79 86.84
C MET A 658 161.12 -25.49 87.05
N LEU A 659 161.96 -25.46 88.08
CA LEU A 659 162.77 -24.32 88.47
C LEU A 659 164.22 -24.77 88.56
N TYR A 660 165.05 -24.24 87.66
CA TYR A 660 166.49 -24.41 87.69
C TYR A 660 167.12 -23.16 88.28
N GLN A 661 167.98 -23.30 89.28
CA GLN A 661 168.57 -22.17 90.00
C GLN A 661 170.09 -22.21 89.88
N TRP A 662 170.67 -21.15 89.30
CA TRP A 662 172.11 -20.90 89.21
C TRP A 662 172.49 -19.72 90.10
N LYS A 663 173.78 -19.61 90.45
CA LYS A 663 174.35 -18.34 90.90
C LYS A 663 175.00 -17.62 89.74
#